data_AF-A0A919EMW2-F1
#
_entry.id   AF-A0A919EMW2-F1
#
_cell.length_a   1.000
_cell.length_b   1.000
_cell.length_c   1.000
_cell.angle_alpha   90.00
_cell.angle_beta   90.00
_cell.angle_gamma   90.00
#
_symmetry.space_group_name_H-M   'P 1'
#
loop_
_entity.id
_entity.type
_entity.pdbx_description
1 polymer ?
#
loop_
_entity_poly.entity_id
_entity_poly.type
_entity_poly.pdbx_seq_one_letter_code
_entity_poly.pdbx_strand_id
1 'polypeptide(L)'
;MDMATKLKLGFAMGGGVSLGSFSGAALTESIKLALLYGVDGQNQPYDSVEIDVFAGASAGAMSLGIMLKCLAFPNKGAEKRNNAIQSLKTLYDISDKKWQGFSDKKQQQLVDAQLAQEVMNDIWVNQITLERLLEPDGDANIPPLKFQCGVVNKKTVVDIARANLMPSSGQYKNSDKAKHMLLANRVLYGCSIANLNPIHAKAYQLYPVAKDSNIATNDALTSFQHKEMRIFDINFAAVPSEKLSQQDQHPKRWVRLHWGDQIPDETFDLRSGDDWKHIVATAVASGSFPVAFEPVTLKRYNWEYPSTLWPYKGESSGRFSYIDGGAFNNEPVAEAFKLASHIDGLDKNTNYERRIIFVDPNVGAEPNYYLPGLTDWQTQQALAGPLKVFRAFDGNDLYQKTSLDKLIGQVVTQATVSSAQAEAKEEHRTFQIANKLLMRNELRACITNAIAPNNDNFLNLKAQIANFLTELSDKDPIPTLPTTIAGEIWRLANEKDSVVADLSPLAEQIDVSNDITEFSADEQKKIMTALVFSFVDIISGLAAKSRNSQLIAIGPFYKKSDENFEKIFLPGSPIAAFAGFMSPIPSRYEVDVARYCAMEFMQQASAIPHGKVPTTLPAPFDKNYPEYDTYMAHFKMGLMALSNRVEQMVTSSNLLNLGLINGPLLSMLASFIKDKINAIEYQQIEEVVVELRVPVSDGDFELDGKNTFDDDRHPIRLSKQNNQLYLICFATWHSKQKVWTGYNVKNGELIIDRDGFFKDKHGYYRIVLPEQNLLAESKLMGYPVFWGKTELVPSDSPIHNPITQYWLLKNELVPFTEFI
;
A
#
# COMPACT_ATOMS: atom_id res chain seq x y z
N MET A 1 0.00 43.35 9.89
CA MET A 1 -1.22 42.59 9.56
C MET A 1 -0.78 41.15 9.50
N ASP A 2 -1.15 40.34 10.49
CA ASP A 2 -0.88 38.91 10.43
C ASP A 2 -1.60 38.33 9.22
N MET A 3 -0.86 37.75 8.28
CA MET A 3 -1.44 37.21 7.05
C MET A 3 -2.19 35.92 7.39
N ALA A 4 -3.48 35.87 7.03
CA ALA A 4 -4.35 34.73 7.29
C ALA A 4 -3.80 33.41 6.72
N THR A 5 -3.44 32.44 7.58
CA THR A 5 -2.76 31.19 7.19
C THR A 5 -3.77 30.11 6.80
N LYS A 6 -3.66 29.57 5.58
CA LYS A 6 -4.46 28.44 5.10
C LYS A 6 -3.77 27.10 5.43
N LEU A 7 -4.52 26.13 5.94
CA LEU A 7 -4.09 24.73 5.98
C LEU A 7 -4.55 23.99 4.73
N LYS A 8 -3.58 23.36 4.07
CA LYS A 8 -3.74 22.63 2.83
C LYS A 8 -3.44 21.15 3.12
N LEU A 9 -4.45 20.28 2.98
CA LEU A 9 -4.37 18.86 3.29
C LEU A 9 -4.29 18.00 2.02
N GLY A 10 -3.35 17.05 2.03
CA GLY A 10 -3.34 15.90 1.13
C GLY A 10 -3.50 14.60 1.92
N PHE A 11 -4.10 13.58 1.33
CA PHE A 11 -4.27 12.27 1.96
C PHE A 11 -3.57 11.20 1.13
N ALA A 12 -2.74 10.41 1.81
CA ALA A 12 -2.12 9.20 1.30
C ALA A 12 -2.67 8.00 2.08
N MET A 13 -2.87 6.86 1.42
CA MET A 13 -3.49 5.73 2.10
C MET A 13 -3.07 4.38 1.54
N GLY A 14 -2.60 3.53 2.44
CA GLY A 14 -2.25 2.16 2.13
C GLY A 14 -3.39 1.15 2.25
N GLY A 15 -3.07 -0.11 1.96
CA GLY A 15 -4.03 -1.19 1.86
C GLY A 15 -4.10 -2.13 3.06
N GLY A 16 -5.33 -2.37 3.53
CA GLY A 16 -5.73 -3.49 4.37
C GLY A 16 -7.24 -3.68 4.24
N VAL A 17 -7.69 -4.68 3.47
CA VAL A 17 -9.08 -4.73 2.96
C VAL A 17 -10.14 -4.81 4.07
N SER A 18 -9.88 -5.51 5.18
CA SER A 18 -10.76 -5.57 6.35
C SER A 18 -10.64 -4.38 7.30
N LEU A 19 -9.61 -3.55 7.13
CA LEU A 19 -9.28 -2.45 8.03
C LEU A 19 -9.76 -1.10 7.50
N GLY A 20 -10.68 -1.12 6.52
CA GLY A 20 -11.33 0.05 5.94
C GLY A 20 -12.08 0.90 6.98
N SER A 21 -12.57 0.27 8.05
CA SER A 21 -13.12 0.87 9.28
C SER A 21 -12.14 1.84 9.95
N PHE A 22 -10.96 1.34 10.33
CA PHE A 22 -9.89 2.14 10.95
C PHE A 22 -9.48 3.28 10.01
N SER A 23 -9.18 2.88 8.79
CA SER A 23 -8.78 3.69 7.65
C SER A 23 -9.70 4.90 7.41
N GLY A 24 -10.99 4.66 7.15
CA GLY A 24 -11.97 5.73 6.88
C GLY A 24 -12.23 6.63 8.08
N ALA A 25 -12.22 6.07 9.28
CA ALA A 25 -12.40 6.84 10.52
C ALA A 25 -11.22 7.78 10.79
N ALA A 26 -9.97 7.32 10.63
CA ALA A 26 -8.78 8.15 10.83
C ALA A 26 -8.75 9.36 9.89
N LEU A 27 -9.11 9.16 8.61
CA LEU A 27 -9.15 10.23 7.61
C LEU A 27 -10.14 11.34 7.98
N THR A 28 -11.39 10.97 8.28
CA THR A 28 -12.45 11.93 8.59
C THR A 28 -12.29 12.55 9.96
N GLU A 29 -11.77 11.81 10.93
CA GLU A 29 -11.40 12.36 12.24
C GLU A 29 -10.32 13.43 12.07
N SER A 30 -9.29 13.19 11.24
CA SER A 30 -8.22 14.16 10.99
C SER A 30 -8.75 15.49 10.44
N ILE A 31 -9.76 15.45 9.56
CA ILE A 31 -10.42 16.66 9.04
C ILE A 31 -11.13 17.43 10.16
N LYS A 32 -11.91 16.74 11.00
CA LYS A 32 -12.64 17.37 12.11
C LYS A 32 -11.69 17.97 13.13
N LEU A 33 -10.61 17.26 13.47
CA LEU A 33 -9.55 17.74 14.37
C LEU A 33 -8.87 18.99 13.80
N ALA A 34 -8.52 18.98 12.51
CA ALA A 34 -7.95 20.16 11.84
C ALA A 34 -8.92 21.37 11.87
N LEU A 35 -10.22 21.16 11.61
CA LEU A 35 -11.22 22.23 11.65
C LEU A 35 -11.44 22.78 13.07
N LEU A 36 -11.42 21.92 14.09
CA LEU A 36 -11.70 22.31 15.48
C LEU A 36 -10.48 22.92 16.17
N TYR A 37 -9.30 22.34 15.94
CA TYR A 37 -8.10 22.53 16.76
C TYR A 37 -6.83 22.78 15.94
N GLY A 38 -6.88 22.81 14.60
CA GLY A 38 -5.72 23.01 13.76
C GLY A 38 -5.04 24.35 14.03
N VAL A 39 -3.73 24.30 14.25
CA VAL A 39 -2.88 25.47 14.47
C VAL A 39 -1.68 25.49 13.51
N ASP A 40 -1.22 26.68 13.14
CA ASP A 40 -0.02 26.91 12.33
C ASP A 40 1.28 26.82 13.14
N GLY A 41 2.42 27.01 12.48
CA GLY A 41 3.74 27.02 13.13
C GLY A 41 3.93 28.09 14.21
N GLN A 42 3.05 29.09 14.30
CA GLN A 42 3.01 30.11 15.36
C GLN A 42 1.94 29.81 16.43
N ASN A 43 1.38 28.60 16.41
CA ASN A 43 0.32 28.14 17.31
C ASN A 43 -0.96 28.99 17.23
N GLN A 44 -1.21 29.64 16.09
CA GLN A 44 -2.45 30.35 15.80
C GLN A 44 -3.42 29.45 15.05
N PRO A 45 -4.75 29.55 15.28
CA PRO A 45 -5.72 28.78 14.53
C PRO A 45 -5.69 29.12 13.04
N TYR A 46 -5.77 28.12 12.16
CA TYR A 46 -5.90 28.36 10.72
C TYR A 46 -7.21 29.06 10.37
N ASP A 47 -7.16 29.99 9.41
CA ASP A 47 -8.35 30.69 8.90
C ASP A 47 -9.21 29.82 7.99
N SER A 48 -8.58 28.85 7.31
CA SER A 48 -9.27 27.93 6.43
C SER A 48 -8.52 26.60 6.28
N VAL A 49 -9.29 25.54 6.05
CA VAL A 49 -8.81 24.21 5.72
C VAL A 49 -9.30 23.86 4.31
N GLU A 50 -8.40 23.34 3.48
CA GLU A 50 -8.66 22.97 2.10
C GLU A 50 -8.01 21.62 1.78
N ILE A 51 -8.73 20.75 1.05
CA ILE A 51 -8.27 19.41 0.66
C ILE A 51 -8.21 19.33 -0.86
N ASP A 52 -7.06 18.97 -1.42
CA ASP A 52 -6.82 19.04 -2.86
C ASP A 52 -6.08 17.83 -3.45
N VAL A 53 -5.60 16.91 -2.60
CA VAL A 53 -4.80 15.75 -3.02
C VAL A 53 -5.26 14.48 -2.33
N PHE A 54 -5.44 13.43 -3.13
CA PHE A 54 -5.72 12.06 -2.70
C PHE A 54 -4.78 11.10 -3.44
N ALA A 55 -4.13 10.18 -2.72
CA ALA A 55 -3.40 9.06 -3.32
C ALA A 55 -3.68 7.78 -2.53
N GLY A 56 -4.23 6.76 -3.18
CA GLY A 56 -4.65 5.54 -2.50
C GLY A 56 -4.22 4.26 -3.23
N ALA A 57 -4.04 3.21 -2.45
CA ALA A 57 -3.87 1.83 -2.91
C ALA A 57 -4.84 0.90 -2.19
N SER A 58 -5.25 -0.20 -2.81
CA SER A 58 -6.16 -1.18 -2.22
C SER A 58 -7.47 -0.56 -1.69
N ALA A 59 -7.93 -1.00 -0.52
CA ALA A 59 -9.04 -0.40 0.22
C ALA A 59 -8.82 1.08 0.59
N GLY A 60 -7.57 1.55 0.59
CA GLY A 60 -7.26 2.96 0.76
C GLY A 60 -7.81 3.82 -0.36
N ALA A 61 -7.63 3.43 -1.63
CA ALA A 61 -8.24 4.12 -2.77
C ALA A 61 -9.77 4.14 -2.66
N MET A 62 -10.41 3.01 -2.32
CA MET A 62 -11.87 2.98 -2.12
C MET A 62 -12.32 3.97 -1.05
N SER A 63 -11.63 4.02 0.09
CA SER A 63 -11.95 4.94 1.20
C SER A 63 -11.79 6.41 0.80
N LEU A 64 -10.71 6.75 0.09
CA LEU A 64 -10.50 8.10 -0.44
C LEU A 64 -11.55 8.47 -1.49
N GLY A 65 -11.96 7.54 -2.36
CA GLY A 65 -13.05 7.73 -3.31
C GLY A 65 -14.41 7.97 -2.64
N ILE A 66 -14.72 7.24 -1.56
CA ILE A 66 -15.92 7.47 -0.73
C ILE A 66 -15.86 8.88 -0.13
N MET A 67 -14.74 9.24 0.49
CA MET A 67 -14.55 10.54 1.11
C MET A 67 -14.66 11.69 0.09
N LEU A 68 -13.99 11.58 -1.06
CA LEU A 68 -14.08 12.53 -2.17
C LEU A 68 -15.54 12.78 -2.57
N LYS A 69 -16.31 11.72 -2.80
CA LYS A 69 -17.73 11.82 -3.15
C LYS A 69 -18.53 12.50 -2.04
N CYS A 70 -18.32 12.12 -0.79
CA CYS A 70 -19.10 12.63 0.34
C CYS A 70 -18.82 14.11 0.64
N LEU A 71 -17.57 14.54 0.49
CA LEU A 71 -17.18 15.94 0.68
C LEU A 71 -17.61 16.83 -0.50
N ALA A 72 -17.63 16.29 -1.72
CA ALA A 72 -18.14 17.00 -2.90
C ALA A 72 -19.66 17.15 -2.85
N PHE A 73 -20.36 16.05 -2.56
CA PHE A 73 -21.82 15.93 -2.66
C PHE A 73 -22.43 15.38 -1.36
N PRO A 74 -22.37 16.15 -0.24
CA PRO A 74 -22.83 15.70 1.07
C PRO A 74 -24.34 15.58 1.13
N ASN A 75 -24.84 14.74 2.05
CA ASN A 75 -26.28 14.56 2.25
C ASN A 75 -26.96 15.87 2.71
N LYS A 76 -28.08 16.21 2.06
CA LYS A 76 -28.85 17.44 2.30
C LYS A 76 -30.06 17.25 3.22
N GLY A 77 -30.38 16.02 3.61
CA GLY A 77 -31.53 15.71 4.46
C GLY A 77 -31.39 16.31 5.86
N ALA A 78 -32.39 17.09 6.28
CA ALA A 78 -32.37 17.82 7.54
C ALA A 78 -32.15 16.90 8.76
N GLU A 79 -32.80 15.74 8.79
CA GLU A 79 -32.67 14.77 9.87
C GLU A 79 -31.22 14.27 10.02
N LYS A 80 -30.60 13.79 8.93
CA LYS A 80 -29.20 13.33 8.94
C LYS A 80 -28.24 14.44 9.36
N ARG A 81 -28.44 15.67 8.86
CA ARG A 81 -27.61 16.81 9.26
C ARG A 81 -27.76 17.16 10.74
N ASN A 82 -28.97 17.11 11.28
CA ASN A 82 -29.21 17.34 12.71
C ASN A 82 -28.56 16.25 13.57
N ASN A 83 -28.63 14.98 13.15
CA ASN A 83 -27.97 13.88 13.85
C ASN A 83 -26.45 14.02 13.84
N ALA A 84 -25.87 14.46 12.70
CA ALA A 84 -24.44 14.76 12.61
C ALA A 84 -24.04 15.92 13.54
N ILE A 85 -24.85 16.98 13.66
CA ILE A 85 -24.62 18.07 14.62
C ILE A 85 -24.62 17.56 16.06
N GLN A 86 -25.61 16.75 16.44
CA GLN A 86 -25.68 16.19 17.79
C GLN A 86 -24.50 15.26 18.09
N SER A 87 -24.11 14.44 17.11
CA SER A 87 -22.93 13.58 17.21
C SER A 87 -21.68 14.42 17.45
N LEU A 88 -21.43 15.46 16.65
CA LEU A 88 -20.29 16.37 16.85
C LEU A 88 -20.28 17.02 18.23
N LYS A 89 -21.44 17.48 18.72
CA LYS A 89 -21.54 18.10 20.04
C LYS A 89 -21.18 17.13 21.16
N THR A 90 -21.68 15.90 21.08
CA THR A 90 -21.36 14.85 22.04
C THR A 90 -19.90 14.41 21.96
N LEU A 91 -19.40 14.14 20.75
CA LEU A 91 -18.04 13.63 20.53
C LEU A 91 -16.95 14.60 20.99
N TYR A 92 -17.17 15.91 20.86
CA TYR A 92 -16.16 16.93 21.15
C TYR A 92 -16.54 17.88 22.30
N ASP A 93 -17.56 17.51 23.08
CA ASP A 93 -18.10 18.32 24.19
C ASP A 93 -18.32 19.79 23.79
N ILE A 94 -19.07 20.01 22.70
CA ILE A 94 -19.36 21.33 22.16
C ILE A 94 -20.73 21.79 22.65
N SER A 95 -20.76 22.74 23.57
CA SER A 95 -22.00 23.40 24.00
C SER A 95 -22.71 24.13 22.85
N ASP A 96 -24.03 24.32 22.98
CA ASP A 96 -24.82 25.09 22.01
C ASP A 96 -24.28 26.50 21.78
N LYS A 97 -23.84 27.17 22.85
CA LYS A 97 -23.23 28.50 22.76
C LYS A 97 -21.94 28.49 21.93
N LYS A 98 -21.07 27.49 22.13
CA LYS A 98 -19.82 27.33 21.37
C LYS A 98 -20.12 27.02 19.90
N TRP A 99 -21.09 26.15 19.63
CA TRP A 99 -21.53 25.83 18.28
C TRP A 99 -22.06 27.07 17.55
N GLN A 100 -22.95 27.84 18.18
CA GLN A 100 -23.50 29.09 17.63
C GLN A 100 -22.42 30.16 17.39
N GLY A 101 -21.30 30.11 18.12
CA GLY A 101 -20.15 30.99 17.91
C GLY A 101 -19.28 30.61 16.70
N PHE A 102 -19.43 29.42 16.11
CA PHE A 102 -18.74 29.07 14.87
C PHE A 102 -19.37 29.78 13.66
N SER A 103 -18.55 30.12 12.68
CA SER A 103 -19.04 30.63 11.40
C SER A 103 -19.90 29.59 10.67
N ASP A 104 -20.85 30.04 9.83
CA ASP A 104 -21.66 29.13 8.98
C ASP A 104 -20.75 28.20 8.16
N LYS A 105 -19.66 28.72 7.61
CA LYS A 105 -18.65 27.92 6.90
C LYS A 105 -18.12 26.77 7.76
N LYS A 106 -17.62 27.06 8.96
CA LYS A 106 -17.07 26.04 9.87
C LYS A 106 -18.12 25.03 10.31
N GLN A 107 -19.34 25.48 10.62
CA GLN A 107 -20.45 24.58 10.96
C GLN A 107 -20.78 23.62 9.81
N GLN A 108 -20.95 24.13 8.58
CA GLN A 108 -21.26 23.29 7.43
C GLN A 108 -20.13 22.30 7.12
N GLN A 109 -18.87 22.75 7.16
CA GLN A 109 -17.71 21.89 6.90
C GLN A 109 -17.57 20.77 7.94
N LEU A 110 -17.80 21.07 9.23
CA LEU A 110 -17.81 20.05 10.29
C LEU A 110 -18.92 19.02 10.07
N VAL A 111 -20.14 19.46 9.73
CA VAL A 111 -21.26 18.55 9.44
C VAL A 111 -20.95 17.70 8.21
N ASP A 112 -20.40 18.27 7.15
CA ASP A 112 -20.07 17.53 5.92
C ASP A 112 -18.96 16.49 6.18
N ALA A 113 -17.95 16.81 7.00
CA ALA A 113 -16.93 15.86 7.45
C ALA A 113 -17.50 14.73 8.31
N GLN A 114 -18.43 15.05 9.23
CA GLN A 114 -19.11 14.04 10.06
C GLN A 114 -20.01 13.12 9.22
N LEU A 115 -20.75 13.66 8.25
CA LEU A 115 -21.54 12.87 7.31
C LEU A 115 -20.67 11.95 6.46
N ALA A 116 -19.48 12.40 6.04
CA ALA A 116 -18.53 11.54 5.35
C ALA A 116 -18.06 10.38 6.24
N GLN A 117 -17.81 10.62 7.53
CA GLN A 117 -17.48 9.58 8.50
C GLN A 117 -18.62 8.59 8.69
N GLU A 118 -19.87 9.06 8.79
CA GLU A 118 -21.05 8.21 8.92
C GLU A 118 -21.26 7.31 7.71
N VAL A 119 -21.04 7.82 6.49
CA VAL A 119 -21.11 7.02 5.26
C VAL A 119 -19.98 6.00 5.22
N MET A 120 -18.74 6.37 5.56
CA MET A 120 -17.63 5.42 5.60
C MET A 120 -17.85 4.34 6.66
N ASN A 121 -18.34 4.72 7.84
CA ASN A 121 -18.70 3.80 8.91
C ASN A 121 -19.79 2.83 8.45
N ASP A 122 -20.87 3.33 7.84
CA ASP A 122 -21.95 2.47 7.36
C ASP A 122 -21.47 1.48 6.29
N ILE A 123 -20.66 1.94 5.33
CA ILE A 123 -20.10 1.06 4.29
C ILE A 123 -19.21 -0.03 4.90
N TRP A 124 -18.21 0.37 5.68
CA TRP A 124 -17.18 -0.55 6.19
C TRP A 124 -17.63 -1.43 7.35
N VAL A 125 -18.56 -0.95 8.18
CA VAL A 125 -19.03 -1.69 9.38
C VAL A 125 -20.30 -2.48 9.08
N ASN A 126 -21.25 -1.91 8.33
CA ASN A 126 -22.59 -2.49 8.20
C ASN A 126 -22.85 -3.10 6.82
N GLN A 127 -22.28 -2.54 5.74
CA GLN A 127 -22.60 -2.98 4.39
C GLN A 127 -21.66 -4.07 3.85
N ILE A 128 -20.36 -3.99 4.13
CA ILE A 128 -19.38 -4.98 3.69
C ILE A 128 -19.28 -6.08 4.76
N THR A 129 -20.24 -7.01 4.75
CA THR A 129 -20.27 -8.17 5.65
C THR A 129 -20.02 -9.46 4.88
N LEU A 130 -19.47 -10.47 5.55
CA LEU A 130 -19.17 -11.76 4.92
C LEU A 130 -20.45 -12.43 4.39
N GLU A 131 -21.57 -12.29 5.10
CA GLU A 131 -22.88 -12.78 4.65
C GLU A 131 -23.26 -12.20 3.28
N ARG A 132 -23.19 -10.87 3.12
CA ARG A 132 -23.49 -10.20 1.84
C ARG A 132 -22.44 -10.51 0.78
N LEU A 133 -21.17 -10.64 1.18
CA LEU A 133 -20.08 -11.00 0.29
C LEU A 133 -20.17 -12.46 -0.20
N LEU A 134 -20.89 -13.34 0.49
CA LEU A 134 -21.08 -14.74 0.10
C LEU A 134 -22.48 -15.01 -0.48
N GLU A 135 -23.28 -13.96 -0.72
CA GLU A 135 -24.61 -14.10 -1.31
C GLU A 135 -24.51 -14.82 -2.67
N PRO A 136 -25.27 -15.90 -2.90
CA PRO A 136 -25.08 -16.74 -4.09
C PRO A 136 -25.62 -16.10 -5.38
N ASP A 137 -26.58 -15.20 -5.24
CA ASP A 137 -27.37 -14.67 -6.35
C ASP A 137 -26.60 -13.61 -7.16
N GLY A 138 -26.86 -13.62 -8.46
CA GLY A 138 -26.41 -12.59 -9.39
C GLY A 138 -27.50 -11.54 -9.64
N ASP A 139 -27.33 -10.79 -10.72
CA ASP A 139 -28.37 -9.97 -11.33
C ASP A 139 -28.33 -10.09 -12.87
N ALA A 140 -29.05 -9.21 -13.58
CA ALA A 140 -29.10 -9.21 -15.03
C ALA A 140 -27.74 -8.99 -15.72
N ASN A 141 -26.78 -8.33 -15.06
CA ASN A 141 -25.48 -7.96 -15.61
C ASN A 141 -24.30 -8.67 -14.93
N ILE A 142 -24.50 -9.18 -13.72
CA ILE A 142 -23.48 -9.85 -12.92
C ILE A 142 -23.92 -11.29 -12.70
N PRO A 143 -23.15 -12.29 -13.18
CA PRO A 143 -23.55 -13.69 -13.03
C PRO A 143 -23.56 -14.11 -11.54
N PRO A 144 -24.32 -15.15 -11.17
CA PRO A 144 -24.28 -15.73 -9.83
C PRO A 144 -22.86 -16.04 -9.34
N LEU A 145 -22.63 -16.00 -8.02
CA LEU A 145 -21.31 -16.15 -7.39
C LEU A 145 -20.55 -17.39 -7.87
N LYS A 146 -21.26 -18.50 -8.12
CA LYS A 146 -20.66 -19.75 -8.64
C LYS A 146 -19.93 -19.62 -9.99
N PHE A 147 -20.16 -18.54 -10.73
CA PHE A 147 -19.55 -18.30 -12.04
C PHE A 147 -18.53 -17.14 -12.06
N GLN A 148 -18.31 -16.48 -10.91
CA GLN A 148 -17.38 -15.35 -10.78
C GLN A 148 -15.96 -15.82 -10.43
N CYS A 149 -14.95 -15.01 -10.74
CA CYS A 149 -13.53 -15.34 -10.53
C CYS A 149 -13.01 -15.13 -9.09
N GLY A 150 -13.87 -15.05 -8.06
CA GLY A 150 -13.47 -14.74 -6.69
C GLY A 150 -14.22 -15.56 -5.63
N VAL A 151 -13.69 -15.53 -4.40
CA VAL A 151 -14.36 -16.13 -3.24
C VAL A 151 -15.65 -15.37 -2.92
N VAL A 152 -15.65 -14.04 -3.07
CA VAL A 152 -16.78 -13.17 -2.73
C VAL A 152 -17.49 -12.60 -3.96
N ASN A 153 -18.75 -12.24 -3.77
CA ASN A 153 -19.66 -11.76 -4.80
C ASN A 153 -19.39 -10.29 -5.13
N LYS A 154 -18.97 -10.07 -6.38
CA LYS A 154 -18.74 -8.74 -6.96
C LYS A 154 -20.00 -7.88 -6.99
N LYS A 155 -21.18 -8.50 -7.10
CA LYS A 155 -22.47 -7.79 -7.07
C LYS A 155 -22.60 -6.94 -5.82
N THR A 156 -22.23 -7.47 -4.66
CA THR A 156 -22.30 -6.76 -3.38
C THR A 156 -21.48 -5.48 -3.40
N VAL A 157 -20.23 -5.54 -3.90
CA VAL A 157 -19.37 -4.36 -4.02
C VAL A 157 -19.94 -3.34 -5.00
N VAL A 158 -20.44 -3.79 -6.15
CA VAL A 158 -21.06 -2.93 -7.17
C VAL A 158 -22.33 -2.28 -6.65
N ASP A 159 -23.16 -3.00 -5.90
CA ASP A 159 -24.40 -2.48 -5.32
C ASP A 159 -24.13 -1.43 -4.25
N ILE A 160 -23.14 -1.66 -3.39
CA ILE A 160 -22.67 -0.69 -2.39
C ILE A 160 -22.15 0.56 -3.10
N ALA A 161 -21.31 0.40 -4.13
CA ALA A 161 -20.81 1.54 -4.91
C ALA A 161 -21.95 2.29 -5.60
N ARG A 162 -22.93 1.59 -6.20
CA ARG A 162 -24.09 2.19 -6.86
C ARG A 162 -24.95 2.98 -5.87
N ALA A 163 -25.20 2.43 -4.68
CA ALA A 163 -26.05 3.07 -3.66
C ALA A 163 -25.37 4.30 -3.04
N ASN A 164 -24.05 4.25 -2.82
CA ASN A 164 -23.36 5.26 -2.02
C ASN A 164 -22.54 6.25 -2.84
N LEU A 165 -22.04 5.88 -4.03
CA LEU A 165 -21.05 6.66 -4.78
C LEU A 165 -21.58 7.26 -6.09
N MET A 166 -22.77 6.88 -6.52
CA MET A 166 -23.38 7.36 -7.77
C MET A 166 -24.47 8.43 -7.50
N PRO A 167 -24.73 9.35 -8.44
CA PRO A 167 -25.90 10.23 -8.37
C PRO A 167 -27.20 9.42 -8.52
N SER A 168 -28.16 9.63 -7.62
CA SER A 168 -29.44 8.91 -7.65
C SER A 168 -30.28 9.21 -8.90
N SER A 169 -30.13 10.40 -9.49
CA SER A 169 -30.81 10.82 -10.73
C SER A 169 -29.98 10.60 -11.99
N GLY A 170 -28.86 9.86 -11.92
CA GLY A 170 -27.93 9.66 -13.04
C GLY A 170 -27.02 10.86 -13.34
N GLN A 171 -27.34 12.06 -12.82
CA GLN A 171 -26.46 13.23 -12.84
C GLN A 171 -26.53 14.03 -11.54
N TYR A 172 -25.41 14.67 -11.17
CA TYR A 172 -25.34 15.63 -10.07
C TYR A 172 -25.80 17.03 -10.52
N LYS A 173 -26.51 17.71 -9.63
CA LYS A 173 -26.99 19.09 -9.79
C LYS A 173 -26.14 20.04 -8.96
N ASN A 174 -26.20 21.33 -9.27
CA ASN A 174 -25.47 22.35 -8.51
C ASN A 174 -25.93 22.41 -7.03
N SER A 175 -27.20 22.06 -6.76
CA SER A 175 -27.74 21.92 -5.40
C SER A 175 -27.11 20.80 -4.59
N ASP A 176 -26.51 19.81 -5.25
CA ASP A 176 -25.92 18.64 -4.59
C ASP A 176 -24.54 18.95 -4.02
N LYS A 177 -23.82 19.93 -4.62
CA LYS A 177 -22.51 20.39 -4.14
C LYS A 177 -22.57 20.83 -2.68
N ALA A 178 -21.49 20.63 -1.94
CA ALA A 178 -21.34 21.23 -0.62
C ALA A 178 -21.49 22.75 -0.70
N LYS A 179 -22.19 23.36 0.28
CA LYS A 179 -22.42 24.82 0.30
C LYS A 179 -21.11 25.58 0.52
N HIS A 180 -20.28 25.04 1.42
CA HIS A 180 -18.93 25.51 1.70
C HIS A 180 -17.99 24.32 1.58
N MET A 181 -17.41 24.11 0.40
CA MET A 181 -16.58 22.93 0.14
C MET A 181 -15.35 22.88 1.06
N LEU A 182 -15.05 21.68 1.56
CA LEU A 182 -13.74 21.35 2.14
C LEU A 182 -12.72 21.03 1.05
N LEU A 183 -13.20 20.46 -0.06
CA LEU A 183 -12.39 20.25 -1.25
C LEU A 183 -12.05 21.60 -1.89
N ALA A 184 -10.82 21.71 -2.39
CA ALA A 184 -10.46 22.78 -3.31
C ALA A 184 -11.32 22.72 -4.57
N ASN A 185 -11.35 23.82 -5.33
CA ASN A 185 -12.03 23.82 -6.62
C ASN A 185 -11.42 22.83 -7.62
N ARG A 186 -10.13 22.51 -7.47
CA ARG A 186 -9.40 21.50 -8.23
C ARG A 186 -8.83 20.47 -7.27
N VAL A 187 -9.09 19.20 -7.52
CA VAL A 187 -8.62 18.08 -6.72
C VAL A 187 -7.90 17.07 -7.61
N LEU A 188 -6.73 16.61 -7.17
CA LEU A 188 -6.00 15.52 -7.82
C LEU A 188 -6.20 14.23 -7.04
N TYR A 189 -6.61 13.17 -7.73
CA TYR A 189 -6.83 11.85 -7.13
C TYR A 189 -6.09 10.75 -7.88
N GLY A 190 -5.07 10.15 -7.26
CA GLY A 190 -4.30 9.03 -7.78
C GLY A 190 -4.73 7.69 -7.18
N CYS A 191 -4.97 6.70 -8.05
CA CYS A 191 -5.21 5.31 -7.65
C CYS A 191 -4.07 4.40 -8.14
N SER A 192 -3.40 3.73 -7.21
CA SER A 192 -2.50 2.62 -7.55
C SER A 192 -3.32 1.45 -8.09
N ILE A 193 -3.00 0.93 -9.26
CA ILE A 193 -3.68 -0.21 -9.88
C ILE A 193 -2.65 -1.15 -10.51
N ALA A 194 -2.98 -2.44 -10.51
CA ALA A 194 -2.12 -3.48 -11.04
C ALA A 194 -2.76 -4.09 -12.29
N ASN A 195 -2.12 -3.90 -13.44
CA ASN A 195 -2.63 -4.35 -14.73
C ASN A 195 -2.26 -5.82 -14.99
N LEU A 196 -3.26 -6.67 -15.24
CA LEU A 196 -3.06 -8.07 -15.62
C LEU A 196 -2.63 -8.22 -17.09
N ASN A 197 -2.84 -7.18 -17.91
CA ASN A 197 -2.43 -7.09 -19.30
C ASN A 197 -1.28 -6.06 -19.41
N PRO A 198 -0.04 -6.44 -19.04
CA PRO A 198 1.05 -5.48 -18.84
C PRO A 198 1.33 -4.63 -20.07
N ILE A 199 1.89 -3.45 -19.84
CA ILE A 199 2.42 -2.60 -20.91
C ILE A 199 3.82 -3.12 -21.27
N HIS A 200 4.07 -3.32 -22.55
CA HIS A 200 5.36 -3.82 -23.03
C HIS A 200 6.26 -2.63 -23.38
N ALA A 201 7.25 -2.35 -22.53
CA ALA A 201 8.28 -1.36 -22.82
C ALA A 201 9.49 -2.03 -23.47
N LYS A 202 10.02 -1.39 -24.52
CA LYS A 202 11.14 -1.89 -25.33
C LYS A 202 12.30 -0.90 -25.28
N ALA A 203 13.42 -1.29 -24.68
CA ALA A 203 14.60 -0.45 -24.50
C ALA A 203 15.58 -0.48 -25.69
N TYR A 204 15.29 -1.22 -26.76
CA TYR A 204 16.17 -1.34 -27.95
C TYR A 204 16.59 -0.01 -28.57
N GLN A 205 15.78 1.03 -28.40
CA GLN A 205 16.08 2.36 -28.93
C GLN A 205 17.14 3.10 -28.12
N LEU A 206 17.30 2.77 -26.82
CA LEU A 206 18.31 3.36 -25.93
C LEU A 206 19.63 2.59 -25.96
N TYR A 207 19.59 1.31 -26.31
CA TYR A 207 20.75 0.43 -26.43
C TYR A 207 20.71 -0.27 -27.78
N PRO A 208 21.23 0.36 -28.86
CA PRO A 208 21.31 -0.27 -30.17
C PRO A 208 22.22 -1.50 -30.08
N VAL A 209 21.61 -2.68 -30.08
CA VAL A 209 22.32 -3.96 -30.15
C VAL A 209 22.54 -4.34 -31.62
N ALA A 210 23.66 -5.00 -31.92
CA ALA A 210 23.93 -5.50 -33.26
C ALA A 210 22.79 -6.44 -33.72
N LYS A 211 22.41 -6.41 -35.00
CA LYS A 211 21.34 -7.27 -35.53
C LYS A 211 21.56 -8.77 -35.26
N ASP A 212 22.81 -9.12 -35.04
CA ASP A 212 23.38 -10.46 -34.92
C ASP A 212 23.68 -10.85 -33.45
N SER A 213 23.49 -9.93 -32.47
CA SER A 213 23.66 -10.23 -31.05
C SER A 213 22.37 -10.83 -30.45
N ASN A 214 22.34 -12.16 -30.40
CA ASN A 214 21.51 -13.09 -29.61
C ASN A 214 20.14 -12.65 -29.03
N ILE A 215 19.17 -13.55 -29.20
CA ILE A 215 17.80 -13.55 -28.64
C ILE A 215 17.77 -13.18 -27.14
N ALA A 216 18.77 -13.60 -26.35
CA ALA A 216 18.87 -13.31 -24.92
C ALA A 216 19.06 -11.82 -24.58
N THR A 217 19.88 -11.10 -25.35
CA THR A 217 20.04 -9.64 -25.21
C THR A 217 18.76 -8.90 -25.60
N ASN A 218 17.99 -9.46 -26.54
CA ASN A 218 16.74 -8.85 -26.92
C ASN A 218 15.65 -9.02 -25.86
N ASP A 219 15.61 -10.19 -25.21
CA ASP A 219 14.71 -10.46 -24.08
C ASP A 219 15.05 -9.57 -22.86
N ALA A 220 16.34 -9.39 -22.57
CA ALA A 220 16.81 -8.53 -21.47
C ALA A 220 16.47 -7.03 -21.64
N LEU A 221 16.18 -6.57 -22.85
CA LEU A 221 15.80 -5.18 -23.16
C LEU A 221 14.28 -4.99 -23.30
N THR A 222 13.49 -5.99 -22.91
CA THR A 222 12.03 -5.87 -22.78
C THR A 222 11.63 -5.91 -21.32
N SER A 223 10.72 -5.02 -20.94
CA SER A 223 10.16 -5.01 -19.58
C SER A 223 8.64 -4.95 -19.64
N PHE A 224 8.00 -5.77 -18.79
CA PHE A 224 6.55 -5.79 -18.61
C PHE A 224 6.18 -4.91 -17.42
N GLN A 225 5.48 -3.81 -17.69
CA GLN A 225 5.02 -2.91 -16.65
C GLN A 225 3.58 -3.28 -16.25
N HIS A 226 3.45 -3.84 -15.05
CA HIS A 226 2.17 -4.15 -14.42
C HIS A 226 1.72 -3.06 -13.42
N LYS A 227 2.67 -2.37 -12.77
CA LYS A 227 2.37 -1.25 -11.87
C LYS A 227 1.93 -0.02 -12.67
N GLU A 228 0.73 0.45 -12.38
CA GLU A 228 0.17 1.68 -12.94
C GLU A 228 -0.38 2.60 -11.85
N MET A 229 -0.41 3.89 -12.14
CA MET A 229 -1.07 4.92 -11.33
C MET A 229 -2.02 5.67 -12.26
N ARG A 230 -3.32 5.61 -11.97
CA ARG A 230 -4.33 6.35 -12.73
C ARG A 230 -4.70 7.62 -11.97
N ILE A 231 -4.60 8.76 -12.63
CA ILE A 231 -4.77 10.08 -11.99
C ILE A 231 -6.00 10.76 -12.56
N PHE A 232 -6.83 11.27 -11.67
CA PHE A 232 -7.99 12.09 -11.97
C PHE A 232 -7.72 13.54 -11.60
N ASP A 233 -7.95 14.45 -12.55
CA ASP A 233 -7.92 15.90 -12.35
C ASP A 233 -9.36 16.41 -12.32
N ILE A 234 -9.85 16.70 -11.12
CA ILE A 234 -11.26 16.91 -10.84
C ILE A 234 -11.50 18.39 -10.56
N ASN A 235 -12.23 19.06 -11.43
CA ASN A 235 -12.52 20.49 -11.33
C ASN A 235 -14.01 20.72 -11.02
N PHE A 236 -14.31 21.26 -9.85
CA PHE A 236 -15.68 21.56 -9.41
C PHE A 236 -16.27 22.84 -10.00
N ALA A 237 -15.51 23.51 -10.88
CA ALA A 237 -15.97 24.60 -11.75
C ALA A 237 -15.80 24.21 -13.23
N ALA A 238 -16.47 24.95 -14.12
CA ALA A 238 -16.24 24.84 -15.54
C ALA A 238 -14.80 25.28 -15.87
N VAL A 239 -14.10 24.49 -16.68
CA VAL A 239 -12.75 24.82 -17.16
C VAL A 239 -12.86 25.09 -18.66
N PRO A 240 -12.48 26.29 -19.15
CA PRO A 240 -12.49 26.58 -20.58
C PRO A 240 -11.38 25.82 -21.32
N SER A 241 -11.60 25.49 -22.60
CA SER A 241 -10.65 24.76 -23.45
C SER A 241 -9.26 25.38 -23.50
N GLU A 242 -9.17 26.71 -23.43
CA GLU A 242 -7.90 27.45 -23.36
C GLU A 242 -7.04 27.01 -22.17
N LYS A 243 -7.64 26.78 -20.99
CA LYS A 243 -6.92 26.29 -19.82
C LYS A 243 -6.56 24.81 -19.94
N LEU A 244 -7.44 24.00 -20.55
CA LEU A 244 -7.20 22.57 -20.77
C LEU A 244 -6.06 22.31 -21.77
N SER A 245 -5.75 23.30 -22.62
CA SER A 245 -4.60 23.26 -23.53
C SER A 245 -3.25 23.46 -22.82
N GLN A 246 -3.25 24.01 -21.60
CA GLN A 246 -2.03 24.25 -20.81
C GLN A 246 -1.57 22.95 -20.14
N GLN A 247 -0.67 22.22 -20.80
CA GLN A 247 -0.21 20.89 -20.37
C GLN A 247 0.42 20.87 -18.97
N ASP A 248 1.11 21.94 -18.59
CA ASP A 248 1.70 22.09 -17.25
C ASP A 248 0.65 22.24 -16.15
N GLN A 249 -0.50 22.83 -16.48
CA GLN A 249 -1.60 22.97 -15.54
C GLN A 249 -2.48 21.73 -15.57
N HIS A 250 -2.91 21.28 -16.74
CA HIS A 250 -3.85 20.17 -16.93
C HIS A 250 -3.23 19.09 -17.83
N PRO A 251 -2.33 18.23 -17.31
CA PRO A 251 -1.67 17.19 -18.09
C PRO A 251 -2.64 16.35 -18.90
N LYS A 252 -2.39 16.24 -20.21
CA LYS A 252 -3.27 15.50 -21.14
C LYS A 252 -3.38 14.01 -20.81
N ARG A 253 -2.37 13.46 -20.13
CA ARG A 253 -2.34 12.05 -19.71
C ARG A 253 -3.28 11.73 -18.54
N TRP A 254 -3.78 12.75 -17.84
CA TRP A 254 -4.69 12.55 -16.72
C TRP A 254 -6.13 12.42 -17.19
N VAL A 255 -6.95 11.72 -16.41
CA VAL A 255 -8.39 11.68 -16.64
C VAL A 255 -8.99 12.97 -16.09
N ARG A 256 -9.29 13.92 -16.97
CA ARG A 256 -9.76 15.25 -16.59
C ARG A 256 -11.28 15.28 -16.50
N LEU A 257 -11.82 15.71 -15.37
CA LEU A 257 -13.26 15.94 -15.17
C LEU A 257 -13.47 17.40 -14.79
N HIS A 258 -14.52 18.02 -15.32
CA HIS A 258 -14.89 19.38 -14.91
C HIS A 258 -16.39 19.57 -14.79
N TRP A 259 -16.80 20.61 -14.07
CA TRP A 259 -18.22 20.96 -13.93
C TRP A 259 -18.73 21.68 -15.19
N GLY A 260 -18.96 20.92 -16.26
CA GLY A 260 -19.42 21.40 -17.56
C GLY A 260 -19.67 20.24 -18.52
N ASP A 261 -20.01 20.55 -19.77
CA ASP A 261 -20.26 19.52 -20.79
C ASP A 261 -18.95 18.87 -21.23
N GLN A 262 -19.00 17.57 -21.57
CA GLN A 262 -17.85 16.80 -22.05
C GLN A 262 -17.20 17.48 -23.27
N ILE A 263 -15.87 17.58 -23.26
CA ILE A 263 -15.07 17.96 -24.43
C ILE A 263 -14.39 16.70 -24.97
N PRO A 264 -14.70 16.25 -26.21
CA PRO A 264 -14.15 15.02 -26.77
C PRO A 264 -12.64 14.93 -26.68
N ASP A 265 -12.12 13.77 -26.26
CA ASP A 265 -10.69 13.47 -26.07
C ASP A 265 -9.94 14.39 -25.09
N GLU A 266 -10.64 15.32 -24.43
CA GLU A 266 -10.04 16.27 -23.52
C GLU A 266 -10.51 16.07 -22.08
N THR A 267 -11.83 16.06 -21.86
CA THR A 267 -12.43 16.04 -20.51
C THR A 267 -13.74 15.29 -20.47
N PHE A 268 -14.13 14.88 -19.26
CA PHE A 268 -15.41 14.30 -18.94
C PHE A 268 -16.29 15.25 -18.10
N ASP A 269 -17.61 15.05 -18.15
CA ASP A 269 -18.57 15.82 -17.36
C ASP A 269 -18.62 15.29 -15.93
N LEU A 270 -18.14 16.09 -14.98
CA LEU A 270 -18.14 15.77 -13.55
C LEU A 270 -19.55 15.49 -12.99
N ARG A 271 -20.59 16.06 -13.61
CA ARG A 271 -22.00 15.88 -13.22
C ARG A 271 -22.51 14.53 -13.66
N SER A 272 -21.99 13.99 -14.77
CA SER A 272 -22.49 12.77 -15.39
C SER A 272 -22.16 11.56 -14.53
N GLY A 273 -23.19 10.80 -14.16
CA GLY A 273 -23.00 9.50 -13.51
C GLY A 273 -22.25 8.52 -14.42
N ASP A 274 -22.35 8.62 -15.74
CA ASP A 274 -21.60 7.74 -16.63
C ASP A 274 -20.10 8.02 -16.60
N ASP A 275 -19.72 9.29 -16.50
CA ASP A 275 -18.32 9.71 -16.44
C ASP A 275 -17.74 9.51 -15.04
N TRP A 276 -18.53 9.78 -14.00
CA TRP A 276 -18.15 9.55 -12.60
C TRP A 276 -17.82 8.07 -12.31
N LYS A 277 -18.39 7.13 -13.08
CA LYS A 277 -18.02 5.70 -13.01
C LYS A 277 -16.54 5.47 -13.26
N HIS A 278 -15.83 6.34 -13.98
CA HIS A 278 -14.39 6.20 -14.18
C HIS A 278 -13.63 6.27 -12.85
N ILE A 279 -13.99 7.20 -11.97
CA ILE A 279 -13.41 7.33 -10.62
C ILE A 279 -13.80 6.11 -9.78
N VAL A 280 -15.09 5.79 -9.73
CA VAL A 280 -15.62 4.69 -8.89
C VAL A 280 -15.04 3.34 -9.30
N ALA A 281 -15.08 3.00 -10.59
CA ALA A 281 -14.56 1.72 -11.08
C ALA A 281 -13.05 1.59 -10.85
N THR A 282 -12.29 2.67 -11.00
CA THR A 282 -10.84 2.65 -10.74
C THR A 282 -10.54 2.48 -9.26
N ALA A 283 -11.30 3.12 -8.37
CA ALA A 283 -11.17 2.91 -6.93
C ALA A 283 -11.50 1.45 -6.53
N VAL A 284 -12.56 0.85 -7.09
CA VAL A 284 -12.90 -0.57 -6.85
C VAL A 284 -11.82 -1.50 -7.42
N ALA A 285 -11.30 -1.21 -8.62
CA ALA A 285 -10.21 -1.98 -9.23
C ALA A 285 -8.96 -1.96 -8.34
N SER A 286 -8.61 -0.78 -7.80
CA SER A 286 -7.49 -0.60 -6.88
C SER A 286 -7.61 -1.49 -5.65
N GLY A 287 -8.82 -1.81 -5.18
CA GLY A 287 -9.09 -2.69 -4.03
C GLY A 287 -9.47 -4.13 -4.35
N SER A 288 -9.43 -4.55 -5.62
CA SER A 288 -9.86 -5.89 -6.03
C SER A 288 -8.74 -6.91 -5.85
N PHE A 289 -8.57 -7.37 -4.60
CA PHE A 289 -7.59 -8.40 -4.24
C PHE A 289 -7.95 -9.75 -4.89
N PRO A 290 -7.09 -10.36 -5.72
CA PRO A 290 -7.53 -11.38 -6.68
C PRO A 290 -8.00 -12.72 -6.14
N VAL A 291 -7.71 -13.04 -4.88
CA VAL A 291 -8.27 -14.25 -4.24
C VAL A 291 -9.69 -14.00 -3.74
N ALA A 292 -9.94 -12.80 -3.20
CA ALA A 292 -11.25 -12.45 -2.67
C ALA A 292 -12.18 -11.95 -3.79
N PHE A 293 -11.76 -10.89 -4.47
CA PHE A 293 -12.56 -10.14 -5.45
C PHE A 293 -12.08 -10.43 -6.88
N GLU A 294 -13.03 -10.62 -7.79
CA GLU A 294 -12.75 -10.76 -9.21
C GLU A 294 -12.12 -9.48 -9.78
N PRO A 295 -11.15 -9.57 -10.73
CA PRO A 295 -10.59 -8.41 -11.40
C PRO A 295 -11.64 -7.49 -12.03
N VAL A 296 -11.28 -6.22 -12.09
CA VAL A 296 -12.13 -5.17 -12.64
C VAL A 296 -11.61 -4.76 -14.00
N THR A 297 -12.45 -4.91 -15.02
CA THR A 297 -12.15 -4.41 -16.36
C THR A 297 -12.40 -2.91 -16.42
N LEU A 298 -11.37 -2.14 -16.75
CA LEU A 298 -11.47 -0.70 -16.96
C LEU A 298 -11.29 -0.36 -18.43
N LYS A 299 -12.13 0.57 -18.92
CA LYS A 299 -11.87 1.28 -20.17
C LYS A 299 -10.74 2.28 -19.94
N ARG A 300 -9.68 2.17 -20.73
CA ARG A 300 -8.55 3.09 -20.75
C ARG A 300 -8.47 3.76 -22.12
N TYR A 301 -7.89 4.95 -22.15
CA TYR A 301 -7.76 5.75 -23.36
C TYR A 301 -6.30 5.89 -23.79
N ASN A 302 -6.06 6.03 -25.09
CA ASN A 302 -4.70 6.09 -25.63
C ASN A 302 -3.90 7.27 -25.07
N TRP A 303 -4.54 8.42 -24.82
CA TRP A 303 -3.92 9.61 -24.25
C TRP A 303 -3.43 9.42 -22.81
N GLU A 304 -3.92 8.43 -22.07
CA GLU A 304 -3.41 8.12 -20.73
C GLU A 304 -1.97 7.55 -20.78
N TYR A 305 -1.52 7.11 -21.96
CA TYR A 305 -0.23 6.45 -22.18
C TYR A 305 0.68 7.28 -23.11
N PRO A 306 2.00 7.16 -22.97
CA PRO A 306 2.92 7.64 -23.99
C PRO A 306 2.59 6.99 -25.34
N SER A 307 2.73 7.75 -26.43
CA SER A 307 2.37 7.31 -27.79
C SER A 307 3.04 6.00 -28.23
N THR A 308 4.21 5.68 -27.67
CA THR A 308 4.99 4.47 -27.95
C THR A 308 4.57 3.25 -27.14
N LEU A 309 3.75 3.42 -26.09
CA LEU A 309 3.37 2.36 -25.15
C LEU A 309 1.93 1.85 -25.33
N TRP A 310 1.08 2.57 -26.06
CA TRP A 310 -0.30 2.15 -26.29
C TRP A 310 -0.37 0.86 -27.13
N PRO A 311 -1.00 -0.22 -26.63
CA PRO A 311 -0.96 -1.52 -27.30
C PRO A 311 -1.97 -1.67 -28.45
N TYR A 312 -3.05 -0.88 -28.46
CA TYR A 312 -4.15 -1.02 -29.45
C TYR A 312 -3.95 -0.07 -30.64
N LYS A 313 -3.23 -0.52 -31.67
CA LYS A 313 -2.93 0.29 -32.86
C LYS A 313 -4.22 0.79 -33.53
N GLY A 314 -4.34 2.11 -33.68
CA GLY A 314 -5.47 2.75 -34.37
C GLY A 314 -6.75 2.91 -33.53
N GLU A 315 -6.78 2.40 -32.30
CA GLU A 315 -7.91 2.56 -31.39
C GLU A 315 -7.66 3.68 -30.37
N SER A 316 -8.67 4.52 -30.12
CA SER A 316 -8.59 5.60 -29.11
C SER A 316 -8.83 5.11 -27.68
N SER A 317 -9.40 3.91 -27.51
CA SER A 317 -9.65 3.32 -26.20
C SER A 317 -9.62 1.80 -26.24
N GLY A 318 -9.26 1.18 -25.13
CA GLY A 318 -9.14 -0.27 -24.98
C GLY A 318 -9.60 -0.72 -23.59
N ARG A 319 -9.75 -2.03 -23.40
CA ARG A 319 -10.18 -2.62 -22.12
C ARG A 319 -9.03 -3.42 -21.53
N PHE A 320 -8.69 -3.08 -20.30
CA PHE A 320 -7.65 -3.77 -19.52
C PHE A 320 -8.25 -4.31 -18.24
N SER A 321 -7.72 -5.43 -17.74
CA SER A 321 -8.16 -6.03 -16.48
C SER A 321 -7.20 -5.65 -15.36
N TYR A 322 -7.75 -5.14 -14.26
CA TYR A 322 -6.98 -4.66 -13.12
C TYR A 322 -7.32 -5.40 -11.84
N ILE A 323 -6.33 -5.48 -10.98
CA ILE A 323 -6.38 -6.02 -9.63
C ILE A 323 -5.79 -5.03 -8.63
N ASP A 324 -5.76 -5.43 -7.36
CA ASP A 324 -5.27 -4.63 -6.26
C ASP A 324 -3.90 -3.99 -6.52
N GLY A 325 -3.86 -2.66 -6.48
CA GLY A 325 -2.63 -1.89 -6.68
C GLY A 325 -1.63 -2.00 -5.53
N GLY A 326 -2.10 -2.39 -4.34
CA GLY A 326 -1.29 -2.69 -3.16
C GLY A 326 -0.30 -3.83 -3.38
N ALA A 327 -0.51 -4.68 -4.40
CA ALA A 327 0.45 -5.71 -4.79
C ALA A 327 1.83 -5.14 -5.20
N PHE A 328 1.90 -3.87 -5.63
CA PHE A 328 3.14 -3.22 -6.10
C PHE A 328 3.47 -1.89 -5.43
N ASN A 329 2.45 -1.21 -4.88
CA ASN A 329 2.60 0.05 -4.15
C ASN A 329 1.49 0.09 -3.10
N ASN A 330 1.83 -0.37 -1.90
CA ASN A 330 0.90 -0.37 -0.78
C ASN A 330 0.96 0.93 0.02
N GLU A 331 1.91 1.84 -0.25
CA GLU A 331 2.07 3.09 0.51
C GLU A 331 2.31 4.27 -0.45
N PRO A 332 1.26 4.79 -1.12
CA PRO A 332 1.40 5.81 -2.17
C PRO A 332 1.70 7.23 -1.62
N VAL A 333 2.48 7.32 -0.55
CA VAL A 333 2.94 8.56 0.09
C VAL A 333 3.75 9.39 -0.92
N ALA A 334 4.70 8.76 -1.61
CA ALA A 334 5.52 9.44 -2.61
C ALA A 334 4.66 10.07 -3.71
N GLU A 335 3.60 9.39 -4.16
CA GLU A 335 2.67 9.92 -5.14
C GLU A 335 1.81 11.07 -4.58
N ALA A 336 1.36 11.01 -3.33
CA ALA A 336 0.67 12.14 -2.69
C ALA A 336 1.56 13.39 -2.65
N PHE A 337 2.84 13.25 -2.27
CA PHE A 337 3.79 14.37 -2.29
C PHE A 337 4.00 14.93 -3.69
N LYS A 338 4.09 14.07 -4.72
CA LYS A 338 4.23 14.52 -6.12
C LYS A 338 2.99 15.28 -6.61
N LEU A 339 1.79 14.79 -6.32
CA LEU A 339 0.54 15.48 -6.68
C LEU A 339 0.40 16.82 -5.94
N ALA A 340 0.73 16.86 -4.64
CA ALA A 340 0.75 18.09 -3.86
C ALA A 340 1.76 19.10 -4.41
N SER A 341 2.97 18.63 -4.73
CA SER A 341 4.01 19.47 -5.30
C SER A 341 3.59 20.08 -6.64
N HIS A 342 2.90 19.30 -7.49
CA HIS A 342 2.36 19.77 -8.75
C HIS A 342 1.33 20.89 -8.56
N ILE A 343 0.33 20.69 -7.68
CA ILE A 343 -0.73 21.71 -7.49
C ILE A 343 -0.22 22.97 -6.78
N ASP A 344 0.70 22.79 -5.83
CA ASP A 344 1.30 23.90 -5.08
C ASP A 344 2.24 24.74 -5.94
N GLY A 345 2.98 24.13 -6.87
CA GLY A 345 3.82 24.86 -7.81
C GLY A 345 3.04 25.80 -8.74
N LEU A 346 1.74 25.56 -8.91
CA LEU A 346 0.83 26.38 -9.70
C LEU A 346 0.14 27.49 -8.86
N ASP A 347 0.19 27.42 -7.53
CA ASP A 347 -0.46 28.38 -6.66
C ASP A 347 0.43 29.63 -6.49
N LYS A 348 -0.12 30.80 -6.85
CA LYS A 348 0.56 32.09 -6.67
C LYS A 348 0.51 32.57 -5.23
N ASN A 349 -0.36 32.00 -4.39
CA ASN A 349 -0.45 32.33 -2.98
C ASN A 349 0.48 31.42 -2.18
N THR A 350 1.50 31.99 -1.55
CA THR A 350 2.47 31.26 -0.72
C THR A 350 2.07 31.20 0.76
N ASN A 351 0.97 31.84 1.17
CA ASN A 351 0.55 31.88 2.57
C ASN A 351 -0.32 30.67 2.97
N TYR A 352 0.29 29.49 2.94
CA TYR A 352 -0.33 28.25 3.40
C TYR A 352 0.70 27.30 4.02
N GLU A 353 0.21 26.38 4.84
CA GLU A 353 0.97 25.22 5.31
C GLU A 353 0.40 23.94 4.71
N ARG A 354 1.26 23.01 4.30
CA ARG A 354 0.85 21.71 3.75
C ARG A 354 1.07 20.59 4.75
N ARG A 355 0.04 19.78 4.95
CA ARG A 355 0.14 18.50 5.67
C ARG A 355 -0.35 17.35 4.81
N ILE A 356 0.44 16.28 4.73
CA ILE A 356 0.04 15.01 4.13
C ILE A 356 -0.32 14.06 5.26
N ILE A 357 -1.59 13.67 5.34
CA ILE A 357 -2.06 12.67 6.28
C ILE A 357 -1.90 11.31 5.62
N PHE A 358 -1.06 10.46 6.18
CA PHE A 358 -0.91 9.07 5.76
C PHE A 358 -1.52 8.16 6.79
N VAL A 359 -2.41 7.25 6.38
CA VAL A 359 -3.01 6.26 7.27
C VAL A 359 -2.60 4.87 6.83
N ASP A 360 -2.00 4.11 7.75
CA ASP A 360 -1.67 2.71 7.54
C ASP A 360 -2.11 1.85 8.74
N PRO A 361 -3.14 1.00 8.56
CA PRO A 361 -3.57 0.08 9.61
C PRO A 361 -2.68 -1.17 9.73
N ASN A 362 -1.79 -1.45 8.76
CA ASN A 362 -0.97 -2.67 8.72
C ASN A 362 0.54 -2.40 8.81
N VAL A 363 0.92 -1.72 9.88
CA VAL A 363 2.31 -1.47 10.25
C VAL A 363 2.95 -2.70 10.91
N GLY A 364 4.09 -3.17 10.40
CA GLY A 364 4.90 -4.17 11.08
C GLY A 364 5.41 -3.66 12.44
N ALA A 365 5.59 -4.54 13.42
CA ALA A 365 6.58 -4.24 14.47
C ALA A 365 7.97 -4.24 13.82
N GLU A 366 8.91 -3.46 14.37
CA GLU A 366 10.32 -3.26 13.94
C GLU A 366 10.78 -4.08 12.73
N PRO A 367 11.40 -3.47 11.70
CA PRO A 367 11.79 -4.18 10.49
C PRO A 367 12.54 -5.47 10.84
N ASN A 368 11.84 -6.58 10.68
CA ASN A 368 12.40 -7.89 10.84
C ASN A 368 13.30 -8.09 9.62
N TYR A 369 14.62 -7.96 9.82
CA TYR A 369 15.62 -8.06 8.76
C TYR A 369 15.80 -9.48 8.20
N TYR A 370 14.76 -10.32 8.24
CA TYR A 370 14.75 -11.60 7.55
C TYR A 370 14.82 -11.32 6.04
N LEU A 371 16.03 -11.39 5.49
CA LEU A 371 16.28 -11.22 4.06
C LEU A 371 15.43 -12.26 3.28
N PRO A 372 14.67 -11.85 2.24
CA PRO A 372 13.70 -12.71 1.53
C PRO A 372 14.29 -13.90 0.78
N GLY A 373 15.59 -14.16 0.88
CA GLY A 373 16.24 -15.28 0.19
C GLY A 373 15.90 -16.65 0.77
N LEU A 374 15.16 -16.74 1.89
CA LEU A 374 15.16 -17.92 2.78
C LEU A 374 13.91 -18.29 3.52
N THR A 375 12.84 -17.51 3.44
CA THR A 375 11.56 -18.19 3.56
C THR A 375 11.54 -19.11 2.36
N ASP A 376 11.79 -20.39 2.58
CA ASP A 376 11.49 -21.44 1.63
C ASP A 376 10.24 -21.03 0.84
N TRP A 377 10.17 -21.39 -0.44
CA TRP A 377 8.97 -21.19 -1.25
C TRP A 377 7.67 -21.73 -0.57
N GLN A 378 7.80 -22.40 0.57
CA GLN A 378 6.79 -22.93 1.48
C GLN A 378 6.40 -22.07 2.70
N THR A 379 7.13 -21.00 3.09
CA THR A 379 6.90 -20.21 4.33
C THR A 379 6.47 -18.75 4.13
N GLN A 380 6.06 -18.34 2.93
CA GLN A 380 5.16 -17.18 2.73
C GLN A 380 3.74 -17.50 3.28
N GLN A 381 3.68 -17.91 4.55
CA GLN A 381 2.65 -18.77 5.13
C GLN A 381 1.36 -18.06 5.52
N ALA A 382 1.36 -16.73 5.70
CA ALA A 382 0.14 -16.01 6.06
C ALA A 382 -0.92 -16.03 4.94
N LEU A 383 -0.50 -16.17 3.68
CA LEU A 383 -1.39 -16.29 2.51
C LEU A 383 -1.40 -17.69 1.88
N ALA A 384 -0.43 -18.56 2.21
CA ALA A 384 -0.22 -19.82 1.50
C ALA A 384 -1.00 -21.04 2.01
N GLY A 385 -1.62 -21.00 3.20
CA GLY A 385 -2.32 -22.14 3.80
C GLY A 385 -3.33 -22.84 2.87
N PRO A 386 -4.28 -22.12 2.25
CA PRO A 386 -5.18 -22.68 1.25
C PRO A 386 -4.59 -22.71 -0.18
N LEU A 387 -3.56 -21.92 -0.48
CA LEU A 387 -2.98 -21.79 -1.84
C LEU A 387 -1.94 -22.86 -2.22
N LYS A 388 -1.33 -23.56 -1.25
CA LYS A 388 -0.35 -24.63 -1.51
C LYS A 388 -0.91 -25.77 -2.36
N VAL A 389 -2.20 -26.06 -2.21
CA VAL A 389 -2.90 -27.10 -2.98
C VAL A 389 -2.98 -26.74 -4.47
N PHE A 390 -3.10 -25.46 -4.81
CA PHE A 390 -3.41 -25.02 -6.18
C PHE A 390 -2.18 -24.83 -7.08
N ARG A 391 -0.95 -24.94 -6.54
CA ARG A 391 0.31 -24.87 -7.32
C ARG A 391 0.56 -26.10 -8.21
N ALA A 392 -0.14 -27.22 -7.98
CA ALA A 392 0.09 -28.48 -8.70
C ALA A 392 -0.71 -28.62 -10.02
N PHE A 393 -1.49 -27.61 -10.42
CA PHE A 393 -2.48 -27.75 -11.48
C PHE A 393 -2.32 -26.63 -12.54
N ASP A 394 -1.34 -26.78 -13.42
CA ASP A 394 -1.18 -25.97 -14.63
C ASP A 394 -1.97 -26.60 -15.78
N GLY A 395 -2.90 -25.87 -16.40
CA GLY A 395 -3.82 -26.42 -17.39
C GLY A 395 -4.58 -25.38 -18.22
N ASN A 396 -4.02 -25.06 -19.38
CA ASN A 396 -4.70 -24.46 -20.55
C ASN A 396 -5.91 -25.36 -20.94
N ASP A 397 -7.16 -24.87 -20.91
CA ASP A 397 -7.88 -24.51 -22.15
C ASP A 397 -9.15 -23.69 -21.85
N LEU A 398 -9.39 -22.59 -22.56
CA LEU A 398 -10.39 -21.55 -22.25
C LEU A 398 -11.71 -21.74 -23.02
N TYR A 399 -12.51 -22.74 -22.67
CA TYR A 399 -13.95 -22.74 -22.99
C TYR A 399 -14.78 -23.27 -21.81
N GLN A 400 -15.64 -22.39 -21.26
CA GLN A 400 -16.53 -22.59 -20.10
C GLN A 400 -15.86 -23.11 -18.80
N LYS A 401 -15.01 -22.26 -18.22
CA LYS A 401 -14.30 -22.51 -16.95
C LYS A 401 -15.10 -22.13 -15.69
N THR A 402 -14.88 -22.88 -14.61
CA THR A 402 -15.50 -22.69 -13.28
C THR A 402 -14.78 -21.60 -12.47
N SER A 403 -15.29 -21.21 -11.29
CA SER A 403 -14.72 -20.10 -10.48
C SER A 403 -13.22 -20.31 -10.15
N LEU A 404 -12.83 -21.54 -9.79
CA LEU A 404 -11.46 -21.86 -9.39
C LEU A 404 -10.49 -21.92 -10.57
N ASP A 405 -10.94 -22.44 -11.72
CA ASP A 405 -10.11 -22.53 -12.93
C ASP A 405 -9.74 -21.14 -13.47
N LYS A 406 -10.60 -20.13 -13.23
CA LYS A 406 -10.32 -18.73 -13.57
C LYS A 406 -9.34 -18.08 -12.58
N LEU A 407 -9.44 -18.43 -11.29
CA LEU A 407 -8.61 -17.88 -10.23
C LEU A 407 -7.14 -18.31 -10.36
N ILE A 408 -6.87 -19.58 -10.67
CA ILE A 408 -5.49 -20.10 -10.71
C ILE A 408 -4.62 -19.40 -11.76
N GLY A 409 -5.15 -19.14 -12.96
CA GLY A 409 -4.42 -18.39 -13.98
C GLY A 409 -4.01 -16.99 -13.51
N GLN A 410 -4.83 -16.35 -12.66
CA GLN A 410 -4.57 -15.02 -12.11
C GLN A 410 -3.61 -15.05 -10.93
N VAL A 411 -3.70 -16.08 -10.07
CA VAL A 411 -2.80 -16.29 -8.93
C VAL A 411 -1.38 -16.62 -9.38
N VAL A 412 -1.21 -17.46 -10.42
CA VAL A 412 0.11 -17.78 -10.99
C VAL A 412 0.78 -16.53 -11.56
N THR A 413 0.01 -15.69 -12.27
CA THR A 413 0.48 -14.39 -12.76
C THR A 413 0.94 -13.51 -11.60
N GLN A 414 0.19 -13.45 -10.50
CA GLN A 414 0.57 -12.68 -9.30
C GLN A 414 1.78 -13.24 -8.55
N ALA A 415 1.88 -14.55 -8.34
CA ALA A 415 3.00 -15.15 -7.61
C ALA A 415 4.35 -14.89 -8.31
N THR A 416 4.33 -14.94 -9.65
CA THR A 416 5.48 -14.60 -10.51
C THR A 416 5.84 -13.12 -10.40
N VAL A 417 4.85 -12.27 -10.15
CA VAL A 417 4.95 -10.81 -10.13
C VAL A 417 5.36 -10.27 -8.76
N SER A 418 4.78 -10.77 -7.66
CA SER A 418 5.10 -10.38 -6.29
C SER A 418 6.52 -10.83 -5.90
N SER A 419 6.95 -12.02 -6.34
CA SER A 419 8.33 -12.50 -6.14
C SER A 419 9.39 -11.66 -6.86
N ALA A 420 9.01 -10.91 -7.90
CA ALA A 420 9.92 -10.03 -8.63
C ALA A 420 10.08 -8.63 -8.00
N GLN A 421 9.16 -8.17 -7.12
CA GLN A 421 9.12 -6.76 -6.73
C GLN A 421 8.79 -6.41 -5.26
N ALA A 422 8.29 -7.31 -4.41
CA ALA A 422 7.95 -7.00 -3.01
C ALA A 422 9.17 -7.26 -2.08
N GLU A 423 9.47 -6.58 -0.99
CA GLU A 423 8.57 -5.96 -0.01
C GLU A 423 9.30 -4.92 0.89
N ALA A 424 10.59 -4.63 0.67
CA ALA A 424 11.42 -3.80 1.59
C ALA A 424 11.83 -2.41 1.04
N LYS A 425 11.16 -1.90 -0.01
CA LYS A 425 11.68 -0.75 -0.79
C LYS A 425 11.11 0.63 -0.43
N GLU A 426 9.94 0.77 0.19
CA GLU A 426 9.29 2.11 0.30
C GLU A 426 9.73 2.96 1.50
N GLU A 427 9.84 2.42 2.71
CA GLU A 427 10.42 3.15 3.86
C GLU A 427 11.84 3.64 3.57
N HIS A 428 12.67 2.74 3.02
CA HIS A 428 14.02 3.05 2.55
C HIS A 428 14.03 4.10 1.43
N ARG A 429 13.08 4.07 0.49
CA ARG A 429 12.96 5.10 -0.55
C ARG A 429 12.60 6.46 0.04
N THR A 430 11.69 6.53 1.00
CA THR A 430 11.28 7.79 1.64
C THR A 430 12.45 8.42 2.40
N PHE A 431 13.20 7.63 3.18
CA PHE A 431 14.41 8.10 3.86
C PHE A 431 15.52 8.49 2.88
N GLN A 432 15.74 7.69 1.82
CA GLN A 432 16.70 8.03 0.76
C GLN A 432 16.32 9.32 0.04
N ILE A 433 15.03 9.55 -0.24
CA ILE A 433 14.56 10.80 -0.86
C ILE A 433 14.79 11.97 0.09
N ALA A 434 14.45 11.84 1.38
CA ALA A 434 14.69 12.89 2.37
C ALA A 434 16.18 13.26 2.48
N ASN A 435 17.07 12.27 2.54
CA ASN A 435 18.52 12.50 2.56
C ASN A 435 19.02 13.12 1.25
N LYS A 436 18.56 12.62 0.10
CA LYS A 436 18.91 13.22 -1.20
C LYS A 436 18.45 14.68 -1.27
N LEU A 437 17.32 15.05 -0.65
CA LEU A 437 16.86 16.45 -0.60
C LEU A 437 17.77 17.33 0.27
N LEU A 438 18.30 16.81 1.38
CA LEU A 438 19.31 17.50 2.19
C LEU A 438 20.59 17.72 1.36
N MET A 439 21.12 16.65 0.76
CA MET A 439 22.32 16.73 -0.09
C MET A 439 22.12 17.67 -1.29
N ARG A 440 20.92 17.68 -1.90
CA ARG A 440 20.56 18.62 -2.97
C ARG A 440 20.63 20.06 -2.47
N ASN A 441 20.04 20.36 -1.31
CA ASN A 441 20.03 21.71 -0.76
C ASN A 441 21.43 22.18 -0.38
N GLU A 442 22.25 21.30 0.21
CA GLU A 442 23.66 21.57 0.49
C GLU A 442 24.46 21.83 -0.79
N LEU A 443 24.26 21.01 -1.82
CA LEU A 443 24.90 21.18 -3.13
C LEU A 443 24.49 22.52 -3.77
N ARG A 444 23.20 22.85 -3.76
CA ARG A 444 22.67 24.14 -4.24
C ARG A 444 23.34 25.30 -3.49
N ALA A 445 23.43 25.24 -2.17
CA ALA A 445 24.08 26.26 -1.35
C ALA A 445 25.57 26.43 -1.67
N CYS A 446 26.30 25.32 -1.83
CA CYS A 446 27.72 25.33 -2.22
C CYS A 446 27.95 25.97 -3.59
N ILE A 447 27.06 25.73 -4.55
CA ILE A 447 27.22 26.21 -5.93
C ILE A 447 26.75 27.67 -6.12
N THR A 448 25.86 28.18 -5.27
CA THR A 448 25.25 29.54 -5.39
C THR A 448 26.29 30.67 -5.50
N ASN A 449 27.49 30.48 -4.94
CA ASN A 449 28.56 31.49 -4.99
C ASN A 449 29.66 31.20 -6.02
N ALA A 450 29.61 30.06 -6.72
CA ALA A 450 30.68 29.59 -7.60
C ALA A 450 30.38 29.77 -9.10
N ILE A 451 29.17 30.16 -9.49
CA ILE A 451 28.78 30.26 -10.91
C ILE A 451 29.05 31.67 -11.45
N ALA A 452 29.94 31.77 -12.43
CA ALA A 452 30.14 32.99 -13.21
C ALA A 452 29.16 33.03 -14.41
N PRO A 453 28.43 34.14 -14.63
CA PRO A 453 27.60 34.30 -15.82
C PRO A 453 28.43 34.25 -17.11
N ASN A 454 28.01 33.39 -18.02
CA ASN A 454 28.63 33.23 -19.34
C ASN A 454 27.52 32.84 -20.33
N ASN A 455 27.50 33.49 -21.50
CA ASN A 455 26.43 33.30 -22.48
C ASN A 455 26.39 31.88 -23.08
N ASP A 456 27.53 31.26 -23.33
CA ASP A 456 27.61 29.89 -23.83
C ASP A 456 27.05 28.91 -22.80
N ASN A 457 27.38 29.10 -21.52
CA ASN A 457 26.84 28.28 -20.44
C ASN A 457 25.34 28.48 -20.26
N PHE A 458 24.85 29.73 -20.37
CA PHE A 458 23.42 30.05 -20.33
C PHE A 458 22.66 29.30 -21.41
N LEU A 459 23.10 29.41 -22.67
CA LEU A 459 22.45 28.76 -23.82
C LEU A 459 22.51 27.22 -23.71
N ASN A 460 23.66 26.67 -23.34
CA ASN A 460 23.84 25.22 -23.21
C ASN A 460 22.98 24.62 -22.09
N LEU A 461 22.96 25.23 -20.91
CA LEU A 461 22.13 24.75 -19.79
C LEU A 461 20.65 24.88 -20.12
N LYS A 462 20.22 26.03 -20.65
CA LYS A 462 18.84 26.27 -21.05
C LYS A 462 18.36 25.24 -22.08
N ALA A 463 19.16 24.95 -23.10
CA ALA A 463 18.83 23.93 -24.11
C ALA A 463 18.74 22.51 -23.52
N GLN A 464 19.68 22.12 -22.65
CA GLN A 464 19.64 20.81 -21.99
C GLN A 464 18.43 20.66 -21.07
N ILE A 465 18.14 21.69 -20.27
CA ILE A 465 16.98 21.70 -19.37
C ILE A 465 15.70 21.62 -20.20
N ALA A 466 15.53 22.42 -21.25
CA ALA A 466 14.35 22.38 -22.11
C ALA A 466 14.09 20.98 -22.70
N ASN A 467 15.15 20.30 -23.14
CA ASN A 467 15.06 18.91 -23.61
C ASN A 467 14.59 17.96 -22.50
N PHE A 468 15.18 18.05 -21.30
CA PHE A 468 14.78 17.22 -20.17
C PHE A 468 13.34 17.49 -19.70
N LEU A 469 12.93 18.75 -19.64
CA LEU A 469 11.57 19.14 -19.26
C LEU A 469 10.54 18.52 -20.22
N THR A 470 10.81 18.60 -21.53
CA THR A 470 9.95 17.99 -22.56
C THR A 470 9.91 16.46 -22.41
N GLU A 471 11.06 15.81 -22.26
CA GLU A 471 11.15 14.35 -22.17
C GLU A 471 10.49 13.79 -20.89
N LEU A 472 10.71 14.45 -19.75
CA LEU A 472 10.18 14.02 -18.45
C LEU A 472 8.68 14.27 -18.33
N SER A 473 8.16 15.39 -18.87
CA SER A 473 6.73 15.66 -18.90
C SER A 473 5.96 14.58 -19.67
N ASP A 474 6.56 13.97 -20.68
CA ASP A 474 5.91 12.93 -21.49
C ASP A 474 5.99 11.54 -20.83
N LYS A 475 7.10 11.24 -20.13
CA LYS A 475 7.36 9.89 -19.57
C LYS A 475 6.73 9.68 -18.20
N ASP A 476 6.81 10.65 -17.30
CA ASP A 476 6.37 10.46 -15.92
C ASP A 476 4.83 10.43 -15.79
N PRO A 477 4.24 9.49 -15.02
CA PRO A 477 2.79 9.46 -14.82
C PRO A 477 2.28 10.68 -14.04
N ILE A 478 3.10 11.21 -13.12
CA ILE A 478 2.86 12.46 -12.40
C ILE A 478 3.96 13.43 -12.82
N PRO A 479 3.75 14.28 -13.84
CA PRO A 479 4.72 15.29 -14.23
C PRO A 479 4.86 16.30 -13.08
N THR A 480 6.03 16.26 -12.45
CA THR A 480 6.40 17.21 -11.37
C THR A 480 7.10 18.44 -11.91
N LEU A 481 7.57 18.37 -13.16
CA LEU A 481 8.26 19.46 -13.85
C LEU A 481 7.34 20.09 -14.89
N PRO A 482 7.43 21.41 -15.09
CA PRO A 482 6.80 22.10 -16.20
C PRO A 482 7.49 21.75 -17.52
N THR A 483 6.84 22.02 -18.65
CA THR A 483 7.36 21.76 -20.00
C THR A 483 8.25 22.89 -20.53
N THR A 484 8.24 24.05 -19.87
CA THR A 484 8.92 25.28 -20.33
C THR A 484 9.94 25.77 -19.31
N ILE A 485 10.95 26.53 -19.77
CA ILE A 485 11.92 27.16 -18.88
C ILE A 485 11.24 28.23 -18.03
N ALA A 486 10.30 28.99 -18.61
CA ALA A 486 9.51 29.97 -17.84
C ALA A 486 8.78 29.31 -16.67
N GLY A 487 8.09 28.20 -16.93
CA GLY A 487 7.41 27.43 -15.89
C GLY A 487 8.37 26.94 -14.80
N GLU A 488 9.56 26.49 -15.18
CA GLU A 488 10.55 25.99 -14.23
C GLU A 488 11.14 27.11 -13.35
N ILE A 489 11.35 28.29 -13.94
CA ILE A 489 11.76 29.47 -13.18
C ILE A 489 10.66 29.89 -12.21
N TRP A 490 9.39 29.90 -12.61
CA TRP A 490 8.28 30.16 -11.69
C TRP A 490 8.23 29.16 -10.55
N ARG A 491 8.39 27.86 -10.85
CA ARG A 491 8.43 26.80 -9.83
C ARG A 491 9.54 27.09 -8.80
N LEU A 492 10.76 27.36 -9.26
CA LEU A 492 11.90 27.66 -8.40
C LEU A 492 11.70 28.96 -7.61
N ALA A 493 11.13 29.99 -8.23
CA ALA A 493 10.87 31.28 -7.59
C ALA A 493 9.80 31.19 -6.49
N ASN A 494 8.83 30.29 -6.64
CA ASN A 494 7.78 30.05 -5.65
C ASN A 494 8.19 29.09 -4.52
N GLU A 495 9.41 28.52 -4.55
CA GLU A 495 9.93 27.76 -3.40
C GLU A 495 10.03 28.69 -2.17
N LYS A 496 9.67 28.17 -0.99
CA LYS A 496 9.85 28.93 0.26
C LYS A 496 11.32 29.27 0.45
N ASP A 497 11.58 30.53 0.82
CA ASP A 497 12.93 31.06 1.02
C ASP A 497 13.80 31.00 -0.26
N SER A 498 13.19 31.00 -1.45
CA SER A 498 13.90 30.94 -2.73
C SER A 498 14.80 32.16 -2.94
N VAL A 499 16.09 31.89 -3.18
CA VAL A 499 17.09 32.91 -3.54
C VAL A 499 16.91 33.46 -4.97
N VAL A 500 16.00 32.86 -5.75
CA VAL A 500 15.65 33.27 -7.12
C VAL A 500 14.20 33.76 -7.23
N ALA A 501 13.55 34.08 -6.10
CA ALA A 501 12.17 34.59 -6.06
C ALA A 501 11.97 35.82 -6.97
N ASP A 502 12.95 36.72 -7.03
CA ASP A 502 12.90 37.94 -7.84
C ASP A 502 12.88 37.68 -9.36
N LEU A 503 13.18 36.46 -9.82
CA LEU A 503 13.13 36.11 -11.24
C LEU A 503 11.72 35.84 -11.75
N SER A 504 10.73 35.68 -10.86
CA SER A 504 9.35 35.34 -11.25
C SER A 504 8.77 36.28 -12.33
N PRO A 505 8.97 37.62 -12.29
CA PRO A 505 8.50 38.53 -13.33
C PRO A 505 9.28 38.43 -14.66
N LEU A 506 10.49 37.85 -14.65
CA LEU A 506 11.38 37.76 -15.82
C LEU A 506 11.34 36.40 -16.52
N ALA A 507 10.60 35.43 -15.97
CA ALA A 507 10.62 34.04 -16.42
C ALA A 507 10.34 33.88 -17.94
N GLU A 508 9.32 34.57 -18.45
CA GLU A 508 8.97 34.54 -19.88
C GLU A 508 10.07 35.15 -20.76
N GLN A 509 10.69 36.25 -20.31
CA GLN A 509 11.80 36.88 -21.02
C GLN A 509 13.02 35.97 -21.05
N ILE A 510 13.33 35.30 -19.95
CA ILE A 510 14.46 34.35 -19.85
C ILE A 510 14.25 33.16 -20.80
N ASP A 511 13.01 32.67 -20.90
CA ASP A 511 12.66 31.55 -21.78
C ASP A 511 12.88 31.86 -23.26
N VAL A 512 12.65 33.10 -23.70
CA VAL A 512 12.84 33.49 -25.12
C VAL A 512 14.21 34.13 -25.42
N SER A 513 14.94 34.61 -24.41
CA SER A 513 16.23 35.31 -24.62
C SER A 513 17.34 34.37 -25.11
N ASN A 514 18.18 34.86 -26.02
CA ASN A 514 19.37 34.16 -26.50
C ASN A 514 20.68 34.81 -26.04
N ASP A 515 20.59 35.81 -25.17
CA ASP A 515 21.74 36.54 -24.68
C ASP A 515 21.54 36.93 -23.21
N ILE A 516 22.34 36.33 -22.31
CA ILE A 516 22.27 36.63 -20.88
C ILE A 516 22.65 38.09 -20.57
N THR A 517 23.36 38.79 -21.47
CA THR A 517 23.75 40.19 -21.27
C THR A 517 22.58 41.17 -21.39
N GLU A 518 21.40 40.71 -21.83
CA GLU A 518 20.14 41.47 -21.82
C GLU A 518 19.66 41.78 -20.39
N PHE A 519 20.17 41.08 -19.38
CA PHE A 519 19.80 41.22 -17.97
C PHE A 519 20.89 41.96 -17.17
N SER A 520 20.54 42.58 -16.05
CA SER A 520 21.50 43.22 -15.14
C SER A 520 22.44 42.19 -14.51
N ALA A 521 23.64 42.60 -14.09
CA ALA A 521 24.63 41.67 -13.54
C ALA A 521 24.14 40.83 -12.34
N ASP A 522 23.24 41.39 -11.51
CA ASP A 522 22.59 40.64 -10.41
C ASP A 522 21.61 39.58 -10.95
N GLU A 523 20.76 39.97 -11.89
CA GLU A 523 19.82 39.05 -12.57
C GLU A 523 20.57 37.94 -13.30
N GLN A 524 21.66 38.25 -14.01
CA GLN A 524 22.49 37.25 -14.69
C GLN A 524 22.97 36.16 -13.72
N LYS A 525 23.46 36.55 -12.53
CA LYS A 525 23.89 35.60 -11.50
C LYS A 525 22.73 34.76 -10.99
N LYS A 526 21.57 35.38 -10.73
CA LYS A 526 20.35 34.69 -10.29
C LYS A 526 19.82 33.72 -11.36
N ILE A 527 19.80 34.11 -12.63
CA ILE A 527 19.39 33.29 -13.78
C ILE A 527 20.25 32.04 -13.85
N MET A 528 21.58 32.20 -13.82
CA MET A 528 22.49 31.05 -13.82
C MET A 528 22.29 30.14 -12.60
N THR A 529 22.02 30.73 -11.43
CA THR A 529 21.70 29.99 -10.21
C THR A 529 20.43 29.15 -10.40
N ALA A 530 19.36 29.73 -10.96
CA ALA A 530 18.11 29.05 -11.24
C ALA A 530 18.30 27.88 -12.22
N LEU A 531 19.03 28.10 -13.32
CA LEU A 531 19.29 27.05 -14.31
C LEU A 531 20.08 25.88 -13.71
N VAL A 532 21.11 26.16 -12.91
CA VAL A 532 21.87 25.09 -12.25
C VAL A 532 21.03 24.37 -11.20
N PHE A 533 20.21 25.08 -10.44
CA PHE A 533 19.27 24.46 -9.49
C PHE A 533 18.31 23.52 -10.20
N SER A 534 17.73 23.94 -11.33
CA SER A 534 16.87 23.10 -12.15
C SER A 534 17.61 21.86 -12.67
N PHE A 535 18.82 22.04 -13.23
CA PHE A 535 19.61 20.93 -13.74
C PHE A 535 19.93 19.91 -12.65
N VAL A 536 20.35 20.34 -11.46
CA VAL A 536 20.61 19.47 -10.31
C VAL A 536 19.35 18.73 -9.87
N ASP A 537 18.20 19.39 -9.82
CA ASP A 537 16.93 18.77 -9.46
C ASP A 537 16.52 17.65 -10.41
N ILE A 538 16.64 17.94 -11.72
CA ILE A 538 16.29 17.05 -12.82
C ILE A 538 17.15 15.79 -12.76
N ILE A 539 18.48 15.93 -12.76
CA ILE A 539 19.39 14.77 -12.76
C ILE A 539 19.31 13.95 -11.46
N SER A 540 18.90 14.59 -10.35
CA SER A 540 18.74 13.91 -9.06
C SER A 540 17.39 13.21 -8.91
N GLY A 541 16.42 13.45 -9.80
CA GLY A 541 15.04 12.96 -9.67
C GLY A 541 14.31 13.55 -8.46
N LEU A 542 14.67 14.79 -8.08
CA LEU A 542 14.16 15.49 -6.89
C LEU A 542 13.31 16.73 -7.22
N ALA A 543 13.02 16.94 -8.49
CA ALA A 543 12.18 18.03 -8.96
C ALA A 543 10.82 18.12 -8.23
N ALA A 544 10.42 19.37 -7.96
CA ALA A 544 9.21 19.79 -7.24
C ALA A 544 9.01 19.24 -5.82
N LYS A 545 9.88 18.38 -5.30
CA LYS A 545 9.74 17.89 -3.92
C LYS A 545 10.10 19.01 -2.94
N SER A 546 9.07 19.60 -2.33
CA SER A 546 9.20 20.57 -1.24
C SER A 546 9.23 19.86 0.11
N ARG A 547 10.13 20.31 1.01
CA ARG A 547 10.21 19.84 2.40
C ARG A 547 9.19 20.54 3.31
N ASN A 548 8.44 21.52 2.80
CA ASN A 548 7.48 22.28 3.61
C ASN A 548 6.20 21.50 3.92
N SER A 549 6.02 20.36 3.25
CA SER A 549 4.92 19.43 3.49
C SER A 549 5.26 18.52 4.66
N GLN A 550 4.52 18.63 5.76
CA GLN A 550 4.68 17.74 6.92
C GLN A 550 3.89 16.45 6.71
N LEU A 551 4.53 15.29 6.87
CA LEU A 551 3.84 14.00 6.92
C LEU A 551 3.31 13.73 8.33
N ILE A 552 2.04 13.36 8.45
CA ILE A 552 1.44 12.85 9.68
C ILE A 552 1.04 11.40 9.40
N ALA A 553 1.86 10.46 9.87
CA ALA A 553 1.64 9.02 9.67
C ALA A 553 0.83 8.46 10.84
N ILE A 554 -0.43 8.13 10.60
CA ILE A 554 -1.36 7.57 11.59
C ILE A 554 -1.36 6.05 11.45
N GLY A 555 -0.92 5.37 12.52
CA GLY A 555 -1.01 3.92 12.66
C GLY A 555 -1.66 3.51 13.98
N PRO A 556 -2.03 2.22 14.15
CA PRO A 556 -2.66 1.71 15.36
C PRO A 556 -1.66 1.59 16.50
N PHE A 557 -1.24 2.72 17.06
CA PHE A 557 -0.29 2.77 18.17
C PHE A 557 -0.83 3.65 19.30
N TYR A 558 -0.44 3.31 20.52
CA TYR A 558 -0.60 4.18 21.67
C TYR A 558 0.76 4.55 22.25
N LYS A 559 0.86 5.78 22.74
CA LYS A 559 2.05 6.27 23.43
C LYS A 559 2.12 5.65 24.82
N LYS A 560 3.14 4.82 25.07
CA LYS A 560 3.41 4.20 26.38
C LYS A 560 4.31 5.08 27.25
N SER A 561 5.26 5.78 26.62
CA SER A 561 6.17 6.77 27.24
C SER A 561 6.61 7.79 26.18
N ASP A 562 7.40 8.80 26.55
CA ASP A 562 7.85 9.84 25.61
C ASP A 562 8.61 9.32 24.38
N GLU A 563 9.27 8.17 24.49
CA GLU A 563 10.07 7.59 23.41
C GLU A 563 9.54 6.24 22.89
N ASN A 564 8.49 5.68 23.48
CA ASN A 564 7.99 4.34 23.10
C ASN A 564 6.51 4.33 22.75
N PHE A 565 6.22 3.77 21.57
CA PHE A 565 4.89 3.42 21.10
C PHE A 565 4.68 1.91 21.17
N GLU A 566 3.47 1.49 21.50
CA GLU A 566 3.09 0.08 21.48
C GLU A 566 1.92 -0.12 20.52
N LYS A 567 1.97 -1.19 19.74
CA LYS A 567 0.98 -1.49 18.71
C LYS A 567 -0.34 -1.91 19.36
N ILE A 568 -1.42 -1.27 18.95
CA ILE A 568 -2.79 -1.66 19.28
C ILE A 568 -3.18 -2.78 18.31
N PHE A 569 -3.60 -3.92 18.84
CA PHE A 569 -4.13 -5.00 18.03
C PHE A 569 -5.45 -4.58 17.37
N LEU A 570 -5.51 -4.68 16.04
CA LEU A 570 -6.73 -4.45 15.27
C LEU A 570 -7.44 -5.79 15.00
N PRO A 571 -8.61 -6.04 15.58
CA PRO A 571 -9.24 -7.35 15.61
C PRO A 571 -9.78 -7.84 14.27
N GLY A 572 -9.97 -6.97 13.28
CA GLY A 572 -10.35 -7.31 11.91
C GLY A 572 -9.17 -7.68 11.01
N SER A 573 -7.93 -7.55 11.48
CA SER A 573 -6.72 -7.90 10.73
C SER A 573 -6.42 -9.41 10.56
N PRO A 574 -6.76 -10.32 11.50
CA PRO A 574 -6.44 -11.74 11.35
C PRO A 574 -7.10 -12.39 10.13
N ILE A 575 -6.44 -13.40 9.54
CA ILE A 575 -6.95 -14.22 8.42
C ILE A 575 -7.23 -13.43 7.14
N ALA A 576 -6.16 -13.09 6.41
CA ALA A 576 -6.21 -12.57 5.04
C ALA A 576 -7.30 -11.49 4.80
N ALA A 577 -7.52 -10.63 5.81
CA ALA A 577 -8.50 -9.56 5.77
C ALA A 577 -9.99 -9.98 5.67
N PHE A 578 -10.40 -11.14 6.20
CA PHE A 578 -11.81 -11.51 6.32
C PHE A 578 -12.40 -11.33 7.72
N ALA A 579 -11.57 -11.34 8.77
CA ALA A 579 -12.04 -11.26 10.15
C ALA A 579 -12.88 -10.01 10.45
N GLY A 580 -12.56 -8.87 9.84
CA GLY A 580 -13.34 -7.63 9.94
C GLY A 580 -14.72 -7.71 9.27
N PHE A 581 -14.91 -8.61 8.30
CA PHE A 581 -16.21 -8.79 7.62
C PHE A 581 -17.10 -9.81 8.31
N MET A 582 -16.56 -10.63 9.21
CA MET A 582 -17.33 -11.66 9.93
C MET A 582 -18.28 -11.06 10.98
N SER A 583 -18.02 -9.84 11.43
CA SER A 583 -18.82 -9.17 12.44
C SER A 583 -18.59 -7.66 12.41
N PRO A 584 -19.60 -6.83 12.69
CA PRO A 584 -19.42 -5.38 12.86
C PRO A 584 -18.65 -5.01 14.15
N ILE A 585 -18.51 -5.94 15.11
CA ILE A 585 -17.84 -5.70 16.41
C ILE A 585 -16.38 -5.24 16.25
N PRO A 586 -15.49 -5.99 15.56
CA PRO A 586 -14.11 -5.55 15.33
C PRO A 586 -14.04 -4.20 14.60
N SER A 587 -14.88 -4.00 13.58
CA SER A 587 -14.90 -2.78 12.79
C SER A 587 -15.33 -1.56 13.61
N ARG A 588 -16.29 -1.70 14.55
CA ARG A 588 -16.65 -0.64 15.51
C ARG A 588 -15.49 -0.29 16.43
N TYR A 589 -14.82 -1.30 16.99
CA TYR A 589 -13.64 -1.09 17.83
C TYR A 589 -12.53 -0.36 17.06
N GLU A 590 -12.28 -0.75 15.81
CA GLU A 590 -11.28 -0.13 14.93
C GLU A 590 -11.57 1.34 14.61
N VAL A 591 -12.84 1.73 14.50
CA VAL A 591 -13.25 3.14 14.37
C VAL A 591 -12.84 3.94 15.60
N ASP A 592 -13.07 3.41 16.81
CA ASP A 592 -12.69 4.10 18.04
C ASP A 592 -11.16 4.20 18.20
N VAL A 593 -10.43 3.12 17.87
CA VAL A 593 -8.97 3.13 17.86
C VAL A 593 -8.43 4.14 16.85
N ALA A 594 -9.00 4.20 15.65
CA ALA A 594 -8.59 5.15 14.61
C ALA A 594 -8.76 6.60 15.04
N ARG A 595 -9.87 6.92 15.73
CA ARG A 595 -10.12 8.27 16.22
C ARG A 595 -9.10 8.69 17.28
N TYR A 596 -8.82 7.78 18.22
CA TYR A 596 -7.77 7.98 19.21
C TYR A 596 -6.39 8.18 18.54
N CYS A 597 -6.01 7.31 17.61
CA CYS A 597 -4.71 7.39 16.93
C CYS A 597 -4.60 8.69 16.11
N ALA A 598 -5.63 9.08 15.37
CA ALA A 598 -5.61 10.33 14.61
C ALA A 598 -5.36 11.54 15.52
N MET A 599 -6.03 11.61 16.67
CA MET A 599 -5.80 12.65 17.67
C MET A 599 -4.37 12.62 18.20
N GLU A 600 -3.89 11.47 18.67
CA GLU A 600 -2.53 11.33 19.23
C GLU A 600 -1.45 11.73 18.22
N PHE A 601 -1.49 11.20 17.00
CA PHE A 601 -0.49 11.48 15.98
C PHE A 601 -0.54 12.93 15.49
N MET A 602 -1.73 13.53 15.39
CA MET A 602 -1.83 14.97 15.11
C MET A 602 -1.27 15.84 16.25
N GLN A 603 -1.43 15.43 17.51
CA GLN A 603 -0.80 16.13 18.64
C GLN A 603 0.73 15.99 18.59
N GLN A 604 1.26 14.79 18.37
CA GLN A 604 2.71 14.57 18.25
C GLN A 604 3.33 15.36 17.09
N ALA A 605 2.59 15.51 15.99
CA ALA A 605 3.00 16.33 14.86
C ALA A 605 2.88 17.86 15.13
N SER A 606 2.47 18.28 16.33
CA SER A 606 2.13 19.68 16.65
C SER A 606 1.08 20.27 15.71
N ALA A 607 0.25 19.40 15.11
CA ALA A 607 -0.78 19.80 14.17
C ALA A 607 -2.01 20.37 14.89
N ILE A 608 -2.22 19.93 16.13
CA ILE A 608 -3.21 20.41 17.08
C ILE A 608 -2.56 20.51 18.49
N PRO A 609 -3.05 21.38 19.39
CA PRO A 609 -2.49 21.53 20.74
C PRO A 609 -2.61 20.28 21.62
N HIS A 610 -1.62 20.06 22.49
CA HIS A 610 -1.68 19.07 23.57
C HIS A 610 -2.69 19.47 24.67
N GLY A 611 -3.36 18.49 25.29
CA GLY A 611 -4.14 18.69 26.53
C GLY A 611 -5.66 18.82 26.38
N LYS A 612 -6.23 18.70 25.17
CA LYS A 612 -7.67 18.51 24.95
C LYS A 612 -7.90 17.14 24.34
N VAL A 613 -8.50 16.23 25.11
CA VAL A 613 -8.67 14.81 24.73
C VAL A 613 -10.15 14.50 24.53
N PRO A 614 -10.72 14.70 23.32
CA PRO A 614 -12.08 14.26 23.02
C PRO A 614 -12.20 12.72 22.93
N THR A 615 -11.09 12.00 22.75
CA THR A 615 -11.08 10.55 22.54
C THR A 615 -10.06 9.86 23.43
N THR A 616 -10.51 8.89 24.23
CA THR A 616 -9.68 8.07 25.10
C THR A 616 -9.21 6.80 24.39
N LEU A 617 -8.06 6.26 24.82
CA LEU A 617 -7.57 4.96 24.38
C LEU A 617 -8.65 3.89 24.64
N PRO A 618 -9.12 3.16 23.60
CA PRO A 618 -10.06 2.06 23.80
C PRO A 618 -9.47 0.93 24.67
N ALA A 619 -10.33 0.23 25.42
CA ALA A 619 -9.91 -0.95 26.17
C ALA A 619 -9.40 -2.04 25.22
N PRO A 620 -8.32 -2.77 25.53
CA PRO A 620 -7.76 -3.78 24.64
C PRO A 620 -8.82 -4.80 24.17
N PHE A 621 -8.77 -5.17 22.89
CA PHE A 621 -9.63 -6.22 22.35
C PHE A 621 -9.09 -7.62 22.73
N ASP A 622 -9.37 -8.03 23.96
CA ASP A 622 -9.01 -9.34 24.51
C ASP A 622 -10.23 -10.07 25.07
N LYS A 623 -10.00 -11.23 25.73
CA LYS A 623 -11.07 -12.05 26.34
C LYS A 623 -11.95 -11.32 27.37
N ASN A 624 -11.51 -10.16 27.87
CA ASN A 624 -12.25 -9.34 28.81
C ASN A 624 -13.05 -8.24 28.11
N TYR A 625 -12.89 -8.07 26.79
CA TYR A 625 -13.68 -7.13 26.01
C TYR A 625 -15.15 -7.56 26.00
N PRO A 626 -16.13 -6.65 26.29
CA PRO A 626 -17.52 -7.04 26.53
C PRO A 626 -18.19 -7.87 25.43
N GLU A 627 -17.83 -7.64 24.16
CA GLU A 627 -18.38 -8.33 23.00
C GLU A 627 -17.44 -9.43 22.44
N TYR A 628 -16.38 -9.82 23.17
CA TYR A 628 -15.37 -10.78 22.68
C TYR A 628 -15.97 -12.15 22.37
N ASP A 629 -16.75 -12.72 23.29
CA ASP A 629 -17.34 -14.05 23.10
C ASP A 629 -18.36 -14.07 21.96
N THR A 630 -19.15 -13.00 21.82
CA THR A 630 -20.06 -12.80 20.69
C THR A 630 -19.28 -12.76 19.38
N TYR A 631 -18.17 -12.02 19.35
CA TYR A 631 -17.31 -11.96 18.19
C TYR A 631 -16.67 -13.32 17.86
N MET A 632 -16.20 -14.08 18.84
CA MET A 632 -15.65 -15.42 18.63
C MET A 632 -16.68 -16.38 18.02
N ALA A 633 -17.96 -16.25 18.39
CA ALA A 633 -19.05 -17.00 17.77
C ALA A 633 -19.24 -16.62 16.30
N HIS A 634 -19.34 -15.32 16.00
CA HIS A 634 -19.45 -14.81 14.62
C HIS A 634 -18.25 -15.22 13.75
N PHE A 635 -17.05 -15.14 14.31
CA PHE A 635 -15.82 -15.52 13.65
C PHE A 635 -15.82 -17.00 13.24
N LYS A 636 -16.22 -17.90 14.15
CA LYS A 636 -16.36 -19.33 13.83
C LYS A 636 -17.43 -19.58 12.75
N MET A 637 -18.57 -18.90 12.83
CA MET A 637 -19.60 -18.99 11.79
C MET A 637 -19.08 -18.49 10.43
N GLY A 638 -18.32 -17.40 10.44
CA GLY A 638 -17.70 -16.84 9.24
C GLY A 638 -16.68 -17.78 8.61
N LEU A 639 -15.84 -18.43 9.42
CA LEU A 639 -14.92 -19.47 8.94
C LEU A 639 -15.66 -20.65 8.32
N MET A 640 -16.76 -21.11 8.94
CA MET A 640 -17.60 -22.16 8.38
C MET A 640 -18.17 -21.74 7.01
N ALA A 641 -18.72 -20.52 6.90
CA ALA A 641 -19.27 -20.01 5.64
C ALA A 641 -18.19 -19.90 4.55
N LEU A 642 -17.02 -19.36 4.90
CA LEU A 642 -15.87 -19.26 4.00
C LEU A 642 -15.37 -20.64 3.56
N SER A 643 -15.25 -21.58 4.50
CA SER A 643 -14.83 -22.96 4.21
C SER A 643 -15.78 -23.66 3.25
N ASN A 644 -17.10 -23.51 3.45
CA ASN A 644 -18.13 -24.04 2.56
C ASN A 644 -18.04 -23.40 1.17
N ARG A 645 -17.75 -22.10 1.07
CA ARG A 645 -17.57 -21.43 -0.22
C ARG A 645 -16.34 -21.97 -0.97
N VAL A 646 -15.22 -22.14 -0.28
CA VAL A 646 -14.00 -22.69 -0.88
C VAL A 646 -14.21 -24.14 -1.30
N GLU A 647 -14.89 -24.95 -0.48
CA GLU A 647 -15.31 -26.31 -0.81
C GLU A 647 -16.16 -26.35 -2.10
N GLN A 648 -17.14 -25.46 -2.24
CA GLN A 648 -17.93 -25.33 -3.47
C GLN A 648 -17.07 -24.98 -4.68
N MET A 649 -16.08 -24.09 -4.54
CA MET A 649 -15.18 -23.73 -5.63
C MET A 649 -14.32 -24.90 -6.10
N VAL A 650 -13.83 -25.72 -5.17
CA VAL A 650 -13.02 -26.92 -5.47
C VAL A 650 -13.87 -28.03 -6.07
N THR A 651 -15.02 -28.34 -5.46
CA THR A 651 -15.91 -29.42 -5.93
C THR A 651 -16.57 -29.13 -7.27
N SER A 652 -16.77 -27.85 -7.61
CA SER A 652 -17.28 -27.45 -8.92
C SER A 652 -16.18 -27.28 -9.99
N SER A 653 -14.91 -27.49 -9.65
CA SER A 653 -13.79 -27.25 -10.57
C SER A 653 -13.57 -28.36 -11.60
N ASN A 654 -13.06 -27.96 -12.78
CA ASN A 654 -12.62 -28.86 -13.83
C ASN A 654 -11.08 -29.04 -13.86
N LEU A 655 -10.35 -28.57 -12.83
CA LEU A 655 -8.88 -28.56 -12.75
C LEU A 655 -8.24 -29.93 -12.97
N LEU A 656 -8.90 -30.95 -12.44
CA LEU A 656 -8.57 -32.34 -12.68
C LEU A 656 -9.62 -32.82 -13.67
N ASN A 657 -9.22 -33.36 -14.82
CA ASN A 657 -10.15 -34.06 -15.71
C ASN A 657 -9.65 -35.49 -15.89
N LEU A 658 -9.74 -36.26 -14.80
CA LEU A 658 -9.27 -37.64 -14.70
C LEU A 658 -10.39 -38.68 -14.93
N GLY A 659 -11.47 -38.31 -15.64
CA GLY A 659 -12.60 -39.22 -15.89
C GLY A 659 -13.37 -39.60 -14.62
N LEU A 660 -13.70 -40.89 -14.43
CA LEU A 660 -14.56 -41.40 -13.34
C LEU A 660 -14.01 -41.18 -11.91
N ILE A 661 -12.72 -40.83 -11.77
CA ILE A 661 -12.02 -40.64 -10.47
C ILE A 661 -12.08 -39.17 -10.01
N ASN A 662 -12.63 -38.27 -10.83
CA ASN A 662 -12.57 -36.83 -10.60
C ASN A 662 -13.36 -36.37 -9.36
N GLY A 663 -14.59 -36.85 -9.20
CA GLY A 663 -15.46 -36.49 -8.08
C GLY A 663 -14.89 -36.85 -6.71
N PRO A 664 -14.43 -38.11 -6.49
CA PRO A 664 -13.82 -38.53 -5.22
C PRO A 664 -12.58 -37.73 -4.81
N LEU A 665 -11.67 -37.46 -5.75
CA LEU A 665 -10.41 -36.74 -5.48
C LEU A 665 -10.65 -35.26 -5.16
N LEU A 666 -11.52 -34.58 -5.92
CA LEU A 666 -11.91 -33.19 -5.63
C LEU A 666 -12.65 -33.07 -4.30
N SER A 667 -13.48 -34.06 -3.95
CA SER A 667 -14.17 -34.10 -2.65
C SER A 667 -13.18 -34.28 -1.48
N MET A 668 -12.17 -35.14 -1.63
CA MET A 668 -11.12 -35.31 -0.62
C MET A 668 -10.30 -34.03 -0.43
N LEU A 669 -9.94 -33.37 -1.54
CA LEU A 669 -9.20 -32.11 -1.52
C LEU A 669 -10.00 -30.98 -0.89
N ALA A 670 -11.28 -30.90 -1.22
CA ALA A 670 -12.20 -29.92 -0.67
C ALA A 670 -12.39 -30.14 0.85
N SER A 671 -12.54 -31.38 1.30
CA SER A 671 -12.59 -31.73 2.72
C SER A 671 -11.31 -31.32 3.45
N PHE A 672 -10.13 -31.60 2.86
CA PHE A 672 -8.85 -31.20 3.45
C PHE A 672 -8.73 -29.68 3.59
N ILE A 673 -9.08 -28.91 2.56
CA ILE A 673 -9.04 -27.43 2.63
C ILE A 673 -10.04 -26.91 3.65
N LYS A 674 -11.25 -27.48 3.69
CA LYS A 674 -12.29 -27.13 4.65
C LYS A 674 -11.81 -27.33 6.09
N ASP A 675 -11.20 -28.46 6.39
CA ASP A 675 -10.64 -28.75 7.72
C ASP A 675 -9.54 -27.76 8.09
N LYS A 676 -8.68 -27.39 7.13
CA LYS A 676 -7.63 -26.38 7.34
C LYS A 676 -8.18 -24.99 7.63
N ILE A 677 -9.23 -24.55 6.92
CA ILE A 677 -9.87 -23.24 7.15
C ILE A 677 -10.58 -23.21 8.50
N ASN A 678 -11.29 -24.29 8.86
CA ASN A 678 -12.00 -24.38 10.14
C ASN A 678 -11.07 -24.50 11.34
N ALA A 679 -9.84 -24.98 11.13
CA ALA A 679 -8.80 -25.06 12.16
C ALA A 679 -8.05 -23.74 12.38
N ILE A 680 -8.34 -22.66 11.65
CA ILE A 680 -7.64 -21.39 11.84
C ILE A 680 -8.05 -20.76 13.17
N GLU A 681 -7.07 -20.53 14.04
CA GLU A 681 -7.26 -19.81 15.29
C GLU A 681 -7.25 -18.29 15.07
N TYR A 682 -8.05 -17.57 15.88
CA TYR A 682 -8.22 -16.12 15.76
C TYR A 682 -6.95 -15.32 16.10
N GLN A 683 -6.21 -15.73 17.13
CA GLN A 683 -4.95 -15.08 17.48
C GLN A 683 -3.82 -15.78 16.73
N GLN A 684 -3.11 -15.03 15.89
CA GLN A 684 -1.87 -15.54 15.29
C GLN A 684 -0.94 -16.00 16.41
N ILE A 685 -0.55 -17.26 16.33
CA ILE A 685 0.52 -17.80 17.15
C ILE A 685 1.79 -17.11 16.65
N GLU A 686 2.49 -16.35 17.50
CA GLU A 686 3.86 -15.94 17.21
C GLU A 686 4.69 -17.22 17.16
N GLU A 687 4.83 -17.74 15.94
CA GLU A 687 5.68 -18.86 15.60
C GLU A 687 7.01 -18.32 15.07
N VAL A 688 8.11 -18.75 15.66
CA VAL A 688 9.46 -18.42 15.17
C VAL A 688 10.08 -19.68 14.63
N VAL A 689 10.35 -19.71 13.32
CA VAL A 689 11.12 -20.80 12.70
C VAL A 689 12.60 -20.44 12.78
N VAL A 690 13.42 -21.36 13.26
CA VAL A 690 14.87 -21.16 13.41
C VAL A 690 15.65 -22.25 12.68
N GLU A 691 16.80 -21.89 12.14
CA GLU A 691 17.79 -22.86 11.62
C GLU A 691 18.70 -23.32 12.75
N LEU A 692 18.87 -24.64 12.85
CA LEU A 692 19.74 -25.32 13.80
C LEU A 692 20.87 -26.02 13.03
N ARG A 693 22.12 -25.77 13.43
CA ARG A 693 23.31 -26.43 12.87
C ARG A 693 24.04 -27.22 13.94
N VAL A 694 24.10 -28.53 13.79
CA VAL A 694 24.74 -29.43 14.75
C VAL A 694 26.02 -30.00 14.16
N PRO A 695 27.22 -29.64 14.68
CA PRO A 695 28.47 -30.24 14.24
C PRO A 695 28.55 -31.71 14.63
N VAL A 696 28.95 -32.57 13.69
CA VAL A 696 29.13 -34.02 13.89
C VAL A 696 30.47 -34.47 13.31
N SER A 697 31.07 -35.52 13.88
CA SER A 697 32.41 -35.97 13.50
C SER A 697 32.48 -36.90 12.29
N ASP A 698 31.37 -37.55 11.93
CA ASP A 698 31.29 -38.47 10.79
C ASP A 698 29.90 -38.41 10.10
N GLY A 699 29.78 -39.11 8.97
CA GLY A 699 28.58 -39.11 8.14
C GLY A 699 27.50 -40.09 8.58
N ASP A 700 27.73 -40.87 9.63
CA ASP A 700 26.79 -41.90 10.10
C ASP A 700 25.66 -41.28 10.96
N PHE A 701 25.78 -40.00 11.33
CA PHE A 701 24.74 -39.28 12.06
C PHE A 701 23.63 -38.83 11.13
N GLU A 702 22.38 -38.87 11.59
CA GLU A 702 21.25 -38.49 10.76
C GLU A 702 20.10 -37.88 11.56
N LEU A 703 19.10 -37.38 10.84
CA LEU A 703 17.91 -36.76 11.39
C LEU A 703 16.66 -37.46 10.83
N ASP A 704 16.10 -38.39 11.60
CA ASP A 704 14.93 -39.15 11.16
C ASP A 704 13.64 -38.35 11.26
N GLY A 705 12.73 -38.62 10.32
CA GLY A 705 11.40 -38.04 10.24
C GLY A 705 10.32 -38.77 11.04
N LYS A 706 9.12 -38.17 11.09
CA LYS A 706 7.95 -38.77 11.76
C LYS A 706 7.16 -39.79 10.92
N ASN A 707 7.51 -40.02 9.64
CA ASN A 707 6.73 -40.83 8.69
C ASN A 707 7.52 -42.01 8.10
N THR A 708 6.81 -43.05 7.66
CA THR A 708 7.28 -44.34 7.11
C THR A 708 7.91 -44.30 5.71
N PHE A 709 8.31 -43.13 5.21
CA PHE A 709 9.08 -42.99 3.98
C PHE A 709 10.39 -42.30 4.35
N ASP A 710 11.52 -43.01 4.18
CA ASP A 710 12.89 -42.50 4.45
C ASP A 710 13.08 -41.18 3.73
N ASP A 711 13.26 -40.12 4.51
CA ASP A 711 13.67 -38.80 4.03
C ASP A 711 14.80 -38.34 4.96
N ASP A 712 15.78 -39.23 5.13
CA ASP A 712 16.86 -39.13 6.10
C ASP A 712 17.82 -38.02 5.69
N ARG A 713 18.08 -37.10 6.63
CA ARG A 713 19.00 -35.98 6.38
C ARG A 713 20.36 -36.30 6.93
N HIS A 714 21.28 -36.62 6.03
CA HIS A 714 22.68 -36.85 6.35
C HIS A 714 23.49 -35.56 6.55
N PRO A 715 24.66 -35.62 7.20
CA PRO A 715 25.48 -34.47 7.49
C PRO A 715 26.17 -33.95 6.23
N ILE A 716 26.33 -32.63 6.16
CA ILE A 716 26.92 -31.95 5.01
C ILE A 716 28.11 -31.07 5.39
N ARG A 717 28.92 -30.70 4.40
CA ARG A 717 30.01 -29.72 4.57
C ARG A 717 29.56 -28.35 4.11
N LEU A 718 29.73 -27.35 4.96
CA LEU A 718 29.39 -25.96 4.66
C LEU A 718 30.46 -25.21 3.85
N SER A 719 31.67 -25.75 3.73
CA SER A 719 32.75 -25.15 2.94
C SER A 719 33.71 -26.21 2.42
N LYS A 720 34.22 -26.04 1.20
CA LYS A 720 35.24 -26.93 0.61
C LYS A 720 36.59 -26.89 1.35
N GLN A 721 36.84 -25.84 2.14
CA GLN A 721 38.10 -25.68 2.89
C GLN A 721 38.02 -26.24 4.32
N ASN A 722 36.81 -26.56 4.80
CA ASN A 722 36.59 -27.08 6.15
C ASN A 722 36.01 -28.49 6.07
N ASN A 723 36.67 -29.46 6.71
CA ASN A 723 36.20 -30.86 6.72
C ASN A 723 35.10 -31.13 7.76
N GLN A 724 34.71 -30.13 8.57
CA GLN A 724 33.63 -30.26 9.55
C GLN A 724 32.29 -30.58 8.88
N LEU A 725 31.63 -31.63 9.38
CA LEU A 725 30.27 -32.00 8.99
C LEU A 725 29.24 -31.38 9.93
N TYR A 726 28.08 -31.06 9.37
CA TYR A 726 26.94 -30.49 10.08
C TYR A 726 25.64 -31.15 9.68
N LEU A 727 24.81 -31.47 10.66
CA LEU A 727 23.38 -31.70 10.47
C LEU A 727 22.64 -30.37 10.51
N ILE A 728 21.73 -30.15 9.56
CA ILE A 728 20.95 -28.91 9.45
C ILE A 728 19.46 -29.24 9.49
N CYS A 729 18.75 -28.62 10.43
CA CYS A 729 17.31 -28.77 10.56
C CYS A 729 16.63 -27.47 10.98
N PHE A 730 15.31 -27.47 10.89
CA PHE A 730 14.48 -26.33 11.28
C PHE A 730 13.53 -26.73 12.40
N ALA A 731 13.35 -25.83 13.35
CA ALA A 731 12.41 -25.99 14.45
C ALA A 731 11.56 -24.73 14.60
N THR A 732 10.31 -24.91 15.02
CA THR A 732 9.33 -23.84 15.23
C THR A 732 9.04 -23.69 16.71
N TRP A 733 9.26 -22.50 17.25
CA TRP A 733 8.90 -22.11 18.61
C TRP A 733 7.50 -21.53 18.65
N HIS A 734 6.63 -22.09 19.50
CA HIS A 734 5.26 -21.63 19.73
C HIS A 734 5.20 -20.80 21.01
N SER A 735 5.26 -19.48 20.89
CA SER A 735 5.33 -18.53 22.02
C SER A 735 4.24 -18.71 23.09
N LYS A 736 2.98 -18.92 22.68
CA LYS A 736 1.83 -19.04 23.60
C LYS A 736 1.83 -20.35 24.38
N GLN A 737 2.15 -21.44 23.70
CA GLN A 737 2.19 -22.78 24.27
C GLN A 737 3.51 -23.05 25.02
N LYS A 738 4.54 -22.24 24.73
CA LYS A 738 5.92 -22.41 25.20
C LYS A 738 6.48 -23.78 24.84
N VAL A 739 6.18 -24.24 23.62
CA VAL A 739 6.64 -25.54 23.11
C VAL A 739 7.39 -25.38 21.79
N TRP A 740 8.30 -26.32 21.56
CA TRP A 740 8.96 -26.48 20.29
C TRP A 740 8.31 -27.60 19.48
N THR A 741 8.17 -27.37 18.18
CA THR A 741 7.74 -28.37 17.21
C THR A 741 8.67 -28.38 16.01
N GLY A 742 8.66 -29.48 15.26
CA GLY A 742 9.50 -29.65 14.09
C GLY A 742 9.42 -31.08 13.61
N TYR A 743 9.95 -31.31 12.41
CA TYR A 743 10.02 -32.65 11.82
C TYR A 743 10.88 -33.57 12.68
N ASN A 744 12.09 -33.12 13.04
CA ASN A 744 13.06 -33.85 13.87
C ASN A 744 12.94 -33.53 15.38
N VAL A 745 11.86 -32.86 15.80
CA VAL A 745 11.65 -32.45 17.20
C VAL A 745 10.61 -33.36 17.87
N LYS A 746 11.01 -33.93 19.01
CA LYS A 746 10.16 -34.80 19.85
C LYS A 746 10.24 -34.35 21.31
N ASN A 747 9.08 -34.08 21.92
CA ASN A 747 8.97 -33.61 23.31
C ASN A 747 9.81 -32.35 23.63
N GLY A 748 10.02 -31.46 22.66
CA GLY A 748 10.82 -30.24 22.83
C GLY A 748 12.34 -30.44 22.72
N GLU A 749 12.77 -31.63 22.31
CA GLU A 749 14.18 -31.99 22.09
C GLU A 749 14.40 -32.29 20.61
N LEU A 750 15.55 -31.89 20.07
CA LEU A 750 16.04 -32.34 18.78
C LEU A 750 16.61 -33.75 18.94
N ILE A 751 16.11 -34.68 18.14
CA ILE A 751 16.54 -36.08 18.14
C ILE A 751 17.50 -36.27 16.98
N ILE A 752 18.65 -36.88 17.26
CA ILE A 752 19.65 -37.23 16.27
C ILE A 752 19.91 -38.73 16.38
N ASP A 753 19.86 -39.38 15.24
CA ASP A 753 20.00 -40.81 15.08
C ASP A 753 21.40 -41.14 14.53
N ARG A 754 21.73 -42.42 14.53
CA ARG A 754 22.98 -42.89 13.98
C ARG A 754 22.84 -44.26 13.37
N ASP A 755 23.25 -44.35 12.11
CA ASP A 755 23.37 -45.56 11.33
C ASP A 755 24.45 -46.50 11.89
N GLY A 756 24.17 -47.81 11.90
CA GLY A 756 25.12 -48.81 12.38
C GLY A 756 24.91 -50.20 11.79
N PHE A 757 26.01 -50.87 11.44
CA PHE A 757 26.03 -52.18 10.74
C PHE A 757 25.25 -53.33 11.41
N PHE A 758 24.83 -53.19 12.68
CA PHE A 758 24.10 -54.23 13.42
C PHE A 758 22.96 -53.73 14.35
N LYS A 759 22.52 -52.47 14.25
CA LYS A 759 21.29 -51.92 14.88
C LYS A 759 21.22 -50.40 14.65
N ASP A 760 20.12 -49.94 14.06
CA ASP A 760 19.74 -48.52 14.04
C ASP A 760 19.50 -48.09 15.48
N LYS A 761 20.29 -47.13 15.98
CA LYS A 761 20.18 -46.64 17.36
C LYS A 761 19.32 -45.39 17.38
N HIS A 762 18.00 -45.56 17.33
CA HIS A 762 17.07 -44.44 17.45
C HIS A 762 17.25 -43.67 18.78
N GLY A 763 17.28 -42.35 18.71
CA GLY A 763 17.52 -41.42 19.80
C GLY A 763 18.97 -41.43 20.30
N TYR A 764 19.94 -41.53 19.40
CA TYR A 764 21.36 -41.62 19.74
C TYR A 764 21.86 -40.38 20.53
N TYR A 765 21.44 -39.19 20.12
CA TYR A 765 21.58 -37.94 20.87
C TYR A 765 20.23 -37.22 21.02
N ARG A 766 20.09 -36.53 22.16
CA ARG A 766 18.97 -35.63 22.44
C ARG A 766 19.51 -34.26 22.83
N ILE A 767 19.05 -33.22 22.16
CA ILE A 767 19.51 -31.84 22.40
C ILE A 767 18.32 -30.98 22.79
N VAL A 768 18.41 -30.31 23.95
CA VAL A 768 17.39 -29.32 24.35
C VAL A 768 17.44 -28.14 23.39
N LEU A 769 16.29 -27.75 22.84
CA LEU A 769 16.19 -26.63 21.91
C LEU A 769 16.49 -25.27 22.57
N PRO A 770 16.78 -24.21 21.79
CA PRO A 770 17.20 -22.92 22.34
C PRO A 770 16.25 -22.32 23.38
N GLU A 771 16.83 -21.67 24.39
CA GLU A 771 16.08 -21.00 25.47
C GLU A 771 15.44 -19.69 25.00
N GLN A 772 14.40 -19.24 25.72
CA GLN A 772 13.63 -18.04 25.38
C GLN A 772 14.47 -16.76 25.28
N ASN A 773 15.53 -16.63 26.09
CA ASN A 773 16.39 -15.45 26.04
C ASN A 773 17.17 -15.38 24.72
N LEU A 774 17.73 -16.49 24.26
CA LEU A 774 18.41 -16.58 22.96
C LEU A 774 17.43 -16.35 21.80
N LEU A 775 16.18 -16.78 21.94
CA LEU A 775 15.12 -16.49 20.96
C LEU A 775 14.74 -15.00 20.92
N ALA A 776 14.79 -14.30 22.06
CA ALA A 776 14.56 -12.86 22.09
C ALA A 776 15.72 -12.11 21.41
N GLU A 777 16.96 -12.54 21.65
CA GLU A 777 18.15 -11.99 20.99
C GLU A 777 18.16 -12.25 19.48
N SER A 778 17.68 -13.41 19.03
CA SER A 778 17.64 -13.76 17.60
C SER A 778 16.74 -12.85 16.78
N LYS A 779 15.68 -12.28 17.39
CA LYS A 779 14.78 -11.32 16.72
C LYS A 779 15.50 -10.03 16.31
N LEU A 780 16.67 -9.75 16.87
CA LEU A 780 17.46 -8.53 16.59
C LEU A 780 18.53 -8.76 15.50
N MET A 781 18.61 -9.94 14.89
CA MET A 781 19.64 -10.33 13.92
C MET A 781 19.10 -10.45 12.49
N GLY A 782 19.94 -10.20 11.49
CA GLY A 782 19.56 -10.30 10.07
C GLY A 782 19.35 -11.73 9.59
N TYR A 783 20.19 -12.67 10.03
CA TYR A 783 19.98 -14.10 9.79
C TYR A 783 20.44 -14.94 10.99
N PRO A 784 19.58 -15.11 12.00
CA PRO A 784 19.93 -15.86 13.20
C PRO A 784 20.02 -17.37 12.92
N VAL A 785 21.18 -17.96 13.20
CA VAL A 785 21.42 -19.40 13.15
C VAL A 785 21.91 -19.88 14.50
N PHE A 786 21.31 -20.96 15.01
CA PHE A 786 21.72 -21.58 16.26
C PHE A 786 22.73 -22.69 15.98
N TRP A 787 23.98 -22.45 16.34
CA TRP A 787 25.08 -23.40 16.18
C TRP A 787 25.27 -24.23 17.42
N GLY A 788 25.49 -25.53 17.26
CA GLY A 788 25.96 -26.40 18.34
C GLY A 788 27.35 -25.98 18.81
N LYS A 789 27.51 -25.81 20.12
CA LYS A 789 28.80 -25.45 20.76
C LYS A 789 29.83 -26.57 20.71
N THR A 790 29.38 -27.82 20.69
CA THR A 790 30.24 -29.01 20.83
C THR A 790 29.96 -29.96 19.68
N GLU A 791 31.01 -30.41 18.99
CA GLU A 791 30.91 -31.48 17.99
C GLU A 791 30.42 -32.78 18.63
N LEU A 792 29.43 -33.43 18.02
CA LEU A 792 28.97 -34.74 18.45
C LEU A 792 29.89 -35.81 17.88
N VAL A 793 30.39 -36.65 18.78
CA VAL A 793 31.29 -37.76 18.46
C VAL A 793 30.63 -39.11 18.79
N PRO A 794 31.05 -40.19 18.13
CA PRO A 794 30.71 -41.56 18.50
C PRO A 794 30.85 -41.85 19.99
N SER A 795 29.79 -42.39 20.60
CA SER A 795 29.81 -43.03 21.92
C SER A 795 29.44 -44.51 21.82
N ASP A 796 29.97 -45.34 22.72
CA ASP A 796 29.69 -46.79 22.72
C ASP A 796 28.20 -47.11 22.93
N SER A 797 27.44 -46.19 23.54
CA SER A 797 25.99 -46.32 23.82
C SER A 797 25.24 -45.01 23.55
N PRO A 798 23.94 -45.06 23.18
CA PRO A 798 23.09 -43.87 23.06
C PRO A 798 23.14 -43.00 24.30
N ILE A 799 23.22 -41.68 24.11
CA ILE A 799 23.25 -40.72 25.20
C ILE A 799 21.83 -40.25 25.46
N HIS A 800 21.19 -40.85 26.47
CA HIS A 800 19.79 -40.59 26.79
C HIS A 800 19.55 -39.30 27.59
N ASN A 801 20.56 -38.76 28.26
CA ASN A 801 20.45 -37.49 28.96
C ASN A 801 20.58 -36.34 27.95
N PRO A 802 19.62 -35.41 27.91
CA PRO A 802 19.64 -34.36 26.91
C PRO A 802 20.76 -33.36 27.18
N ILE A 803 21.44 -32.93 26.12
CA ILE A 803 22.49 -31.92 26.21
C ILE A 803 21.82 -30.56 26.45
N THR A 804 22.10 -29.96 27.61
CA THR A 804 21.60 -28.63 28.01
C THR A 804 22.61 -27.55 27.62
N GLN A 805 22.13 -26.33 27.36
CA GLN A 805 22.97 -25.16 27.01
C GLN A 805 23.84 -25.32 25.75
N TYR A 806 23.36 -26.09 24.78
CA TYR A 806 24.12 -26.48 23.59
C TYR A 806 24.29 -25.37 22.54
N TRP A 807 23.37 -24.40 22.48
CA TRP A 807 23.28 -23.48 21.35
C TRP A 807 24.09 -22.20 21.55
N LEU A 808 24.77 -21.80 20.48
CA LEU A 808 25.38 -20.50 20.27
C LEU A 808 24.65 -19.80 19.12
N LEU A 809 24.02 -18.67 19.40
CA LEU A 809 23.37 -17.86 18.38
C LEU A 809 24.41 -17.06 17.58
N LYS A 810 24.32 -17.11 16.25
CA LYS A 810 25.15 -16.30 15.34
C LYS A 810 24.28 -15.61 14.29
N ASN A 811 24.72 -14.43 13.85
CA ASN A 811 24.16 -13.73 12.71
C ASN A 811 24.96 -14.08 11.46
N GLU A 812 24.45 -14.97 10.61
CA GLU A 812 25.11 -15.42 9.39
C GLU A 812 24.84 -14.43 8.23
N LEU A 813 25.77 -14.30 7.27
CA LEU A 813 25.59 -13.39 6.12
C LEU A 813 24.91 -14.06 4.93
N VAL A 814 25.00 -15.40 4.86
CA VAL A 814 24.48 -16.21 3.77
C VAL A 814 23.85 -17.46 4.36
N PRO A 815 22.63 -17.81 3.94
CA PRO A 815 22.03 -19.06 4.34
C PRO A 815 22.65 -20.29 3.72
N PHE A 816 22.34 -21.43 4.33
CA PHE A 816 22.46 -22.69 3.62
C PHE A 816 21.30 -22.87 2.64
N THR A 817 21.62 -23.14 1.37
CA THR A 817 20.65 -23.58 0.35
C THR A 817 21.12 -24.93 -0.19
N GLU A 818 20.25 -25.93 -0.28
CA GLU A 818 20.56 -27.31 -0.74
C GLU A 818 21.13 -27.41 -2.18
N PHE A 819 21.36 -26.28 -2.87
CA PHE A 819 21.84 -26.18 -4.25
C PHE A 819 23.37 -26.04 -4.43
N ILE A 820 24.20 -26.60 -3.53
CA ILE A 820 25.66 -26.72 -3.78
C ILE A 820 26.09 -28.18 -3.85
#